data_AF-A0AAE5XQ24-F1
#
_entry.id   AF-A0AAE5XQ24-F1
#
_cell.length_a   1.000
_cell.length_b   1.000
_cell.length_c   1.000
_cell.angle_alpha   90.00
_cell.angle_beta   90.00
_cell.angle_gamma   90.00
#
_symmetry.space_group_name_H-M   'P 1'
#
loop_
_entity.id
_entity.type
_entity.pdbx_description
1 polymer ?
#
loop_
_entity_poly.entity_id
_entity_poly.type
_entity_poly.pdbx_seq_one_letter_code
_entity_poly.pdbx_strand_id
1 'polypeptide(L)'
;MDIEIKNCNNITMAKVAIVPSKLNIKFAPNGTGKSTISKAIQYAVTDDEKALADLLPFKFRSENVDDIQPDVLGIENIKSVLCFNEEYVNKFTFKPEELVSNSFDIFIRTDAYQKKERDIETFTSLVKQQFANNTELEALLSNLNELSRAFKVTASGGLAKTSTGAKALSSSNKIDHIPDGLQPYQPFIQSSNCVNWIDWQAKGHKEFSGLSDSCPFCTSDAASKKDQIANVSKEYDKNLIKNLVSVIDVINKLGEYFSDAARKNLDVIKSLKNGLEKEHETFIVTVKSQIDDLVAKLEKLKGLTGFDFNEGENVKQKLQGYIIDLQFFDTLNSVKTNETISTINLSIEQLLKQAGPLQGKINLQRKEMKELVEKHQTDINNFLTFAGYRYQVAIVGEGEQAQLKLRHIDNSTHLSGGDQHLSFGERNAFSIVLFMYECLAKKPDLVILDDPISSFDKNKKYAILEMLFRRDASDCLKSKTVLMLTHDVEPIIDTLRSVRRKFSNQVFASYLCLRSGEIKEQPISNEDIKTFVQICENVFSSESDPIIKLIYLRRRYEVLDELDNGYEVLSNVFKKRDDPEDFRIPRNAEGLNTPLSSIDLSTGISDIKRFISELPSDYLSLVTLFSNDEKIKKLYLQSNNGYEKLQLIRILLNIEEVENSVIRKFINETYHIENEFIFQLDPTRFDLIPEYVVDECDKILEEFSEGSSNG
;
A
#
# COMPACT_ATOMS: atom_id res chain seq x y z
N MET A 1 12.73 -11.93 -17.40
CA MET A 1 12.85 -10.50 -17.73
C MET A 1 14.03 -9.97 -16.96
N ASP A 2 14.83 -9.10 -17.56
CA ASP A 2 15.99 -8.49 -16.90
C ASP A 2 15.70 -7.01 -16.75
N ILE A 3 15.72 -6.53 -15.52
CA ILE A 3 15.48 -5.12 -15.19
C ILE A 3 16.83 -4.48 -14.94
N GLU A 4 17.08 -3.37 -15.62
CA GLU A 4 18.29 -2.56 -15.46
C GLU A 4 17.94 -1.28 -14.70
N ILE A 5 18.63 -1.01 -13.60
CA ILE A 5 18.42 0.16 -12.75
C ILE A 5 19.71 0.97 -12.76
N LYS A 6 19.61 2.27 -13.05
CA LYS A 6 20.76 3.17 -13.17
C LYS A 6 20.58 4.39 -12.28
N ASN A 7 21.67 4.80 -11.66
CA ASN A 7 21.77 6.06 -10.90
C ASN A 7 20.62 6.25 -9.90
N CYS A 8 20.36 5.25 -9.05
CA CYS A 8 19.34 5.32 -8.00
C CYS A 8 20.03 5.20 -6.64
N ASN A 9 19.96 6.22 -5.78
CA ASN A 9 20.57 6.30 -4.45
C ASN A 9 22.04 5.84 -4.44
N ASN A 10 22.32 4.67 -3.86
CA ASN A 10 23.65 4.08 -3.74
C ASN A 10 24.01 3.16 -4.93
N ILE A 11 23.13 3.03 -5.91
CA ILE A 11 23.28 2.17 -7.10
C ILE A 11 23.61 3.05 -8.30
N THR A 12 24.79 2.85 -8.87
CA THR A 12 25.17 3.38 -10.19
C THR A 12 24.54 2.52 -11.28
N MET A 13 24.62 1.19 -11.15
CA MET A 13 24.06 0.24 -12.11
C MET A 13 23.66 -1.07 -11.41
N ALA A 14 22.51 -1.63 -11.73
CA ALA A 14 22.11 -2.98 -11.31
C ALA A 14 21.40 -3.69 -12.44
N LYS A 15 21.67 -4.99 -12.60
CA LYS A 15 20.90 -5.88 -13.49
C LYS A 15 20.28 -6.99 -12.65
N VAL A 16 18.96 -7.01 -12.60
CA VAL A 16 18.19 -7.95 -11.77
C VAL A 16 17.26 -8.80 -12.65
N ALA A 17 17.46 -10.11 -12.62
CA ALA A 17 16.63 -11.06 -13.37
C ALA A 17 15.38 -11.45 -12.58
N ILE A 18 14.21 -11.34 -13.21
CA ILE A 18 12.94 -11.81 -12.65
C ILE A 18 12.35 -12.88 -13.57
N VAL A 19 12.12 -14.07 -13.01
CA VAL A 19 11.47 -15.19 -13.69
C VAL A 19 9.95 -15.10 -13.45
N PRO A 20 9.13 -15.00 -14.50
CA PRO A 20 7.67 -14.95 -14.37
C PRO A 20 7.10 -16.17 -13.64
N SER A 21 6.00 -15.97 -12.91
CA SER A 21 5.27 -17.02 -12.20
C SER A 21 6.11 -17.81 -11.17
N LYS A 22 7.16 -17.18 -10.63
CA LYS A 22 8.01 -17.72 -9.56
C LYS A 22 8.18 -16.76 -8.40
N LEU A 23 8.56 -17.32 -7.26
CA LEU A 23 9.17 -16.59 -6.15
C LEU A 23 10.64 -16.32 -6.46
N ASN A 24 10.98 -15.07 -6.75
CA ASN A 24 12.33 -14.60 -7.06
C ASN A 24 12.97 -14.04 -5.79
N ILE A 25 13.81 -14.83 -5.11
CA ILE A 25 14.47 -14.44 -3.86
C ILE A 25 15.83 -13.81 -4.19
N LYS A 26 16.00 -12.55 -3.83
CA LYS A 26 17.23 -11.78 -3.98
C LYS A 26 17.86 -11.59 -2.60
N PHE A 27 18.91 -12.33 -2.34
CA PHE A 27 19.65 -12.30 -1.09
C PHE A 27 20.80 -11.32 -1.18
N ALA A 28 20.87 -10.39 -0.23
CA ALA A 28 21.94 -9.41 -0.18
C ALA A 28 22.13 -8.83 1.22
N PRO A 29 23.37 -8.56 1.66
CA PRO A 29 23.67 -7.82 2.88
C PRO A 29 22.94 -6.48 2.97
N ASN A 30 22.85 -5.95 4.19
CA ASN A 30 22.35 -4.60 4.41
C ASN A 30 23.28 -3.56 3.79
N GLY A 31 22.72 -2.48 3.25
CA GLY A 31 23.48 -1.48 2.48
C GLY A 31 23.61 -1.76 0.98
N THR A 32 23.29 -2.97 0.49
CA THR A 32 23.40 -3.30 -0.96
C THR A 32 22.45 -2.47 -1.84
N GLY A 33 21.34 -1.95 -1.30
CA GLY A 33 20.35 -1.19 -2.07
C GLY A 33 19.06 -1.96 -2.40
N LYS A 34 18.71 -2.99 -1.62
CA LYS A 34 17.45 -3.77 -1.75
C LYS A 34 16.21 -2.88 -1.88
N SER A 35 15.98 -1.99 -0.91
CA SER A 35 14.84 -1.06 -0.93
C SER A 35 14.92 -0.05 -2.08
N THR A 36 16.13 0.31 -2.53
CA THR A 36 16.31 1.14 -3.73
C THR A 36 15.84 0.41 -4.99
N ILE A 37 16.19 -0.88 -5.15
CA ILE A 37 15.69 -1.73 -6.25
C ILE A 37 14.17 -1.78 -6.23
N SER A 38 13.59 -2.06 -5.06
CA SER A 38 12.13 -2.11 -4.86
C SER A 38 11.45 -0.81 -5.30
N LYS A 39 11.91 0.33 -4.77
CA LYS A 39 11.34 1.66 -5.06
C LYS A 39 11.52 2.07 -6.52
N ALA A 40 12.70 1.83 -7.10
CA ALA A 40 12.96 2.18 -8.50
C ALA A 40 12.00 1.43 -9.44
N ILE A 41 11.84 0.11 -9.23
CA ILE A 41 10.87 -0.69 -10.01
C ILE A 41 9.45 -0.18 -9.77
N GLN A 42 9.08 0.08 -8.52
CA GLN A 42 7.74 0.56 -8.18
C GLN A 42 7.41 1.88 -8.88
N TYR A 43 8.26 2.89 -8.74
CA TYR A 43 8.03 4.22 -9.30
C TYR A 43 8.06 4.23 -10.83
N ALA A 44 8.93 3.44 -11.44
CA ALA A 44 8.96 3.29 -12.89
C ALA A 44 7.69 2.63 -13.44
N VAL A 45 7.18 1.58 -12.78
CA VAL A 45 5.95 0.89 -13.23
C VAL A 45 4.70 1.73 -13.01
N THR A 46 4.68 2.61 -12.00
CA THR A 46 3.55 3.50 -11.72
C THR A 46 3.64 4.85 -12.44
N ASP A 47 4.62 5.05 -13.32
CA ASP A 47 4.90 6.32 -14.01
C ASP A 47 5.02 7.52 -13.03
N ASP A 48 5.57 7.30 -11.82
CA ASP A 48 5.80 8.37 -10.84
C ASP A 48 7.17 9.00 -11.07
N GLU A 49 7.25 9.82 -12.12
CA GLU A 49 8.49 10.50 -12.54
C GLU A 49 9.13 11.31 -11.41
N LYS A 50 8.31 11.91 -10.55
CA LYS A 50 8.81 12.72 -9.42
C LYS A 50 9.45 11.84 -8.36
N ALA A 51 8.77 10.76 -7.95
CA ALA A 51 9.33 9.85 -6.96
C ALA A 51 10.58 9.12 -7.49
N LEU A 52 10.63 8.81 -8.79
CA LEU A 52 11.82 8.26 -9.43
C LEU A 52 12.97 9.28 -9.45
N ALA A 53 12.72 10.53 -9.82
CA ALA A 53 13.73 11.59 -9.77
C ALA A 53 14.26 11.84 -8.34
N ASP A 54 13.42 11.66 -7.31
CA ASP A 54 13.85 11.73 -5.91
C ASP A 54 14.85 10.62 -5.52
N LEU A 55 14.98 9.56 -6.31
CA LEU A 55 16.04 8.55 -6.14
C LEU A 55 17.40 9.02 -6.66
N LEU A 56 17.56 10.27 -7.11
CA LEU A 56 18.87 10.80 -7.53
C LEU A 56 19.93 10.58 -6.42
N PRO A 57 21.09 9.97 -6.74
CA PRO A 57 22.17 9.73 -5.81
C PRO A 57 22.53 11.02 -5.08
N PHE A 58 22.63 10.93 -3.76
CA PHE A 58 22.80 12.12 -2.93
C PHE A 58 24.02 12.96 -3.32
N LYS A 59 25.10 12.31 -3.80
CA LYS A 59 26.32 12.96 -4.32
C LYS A 59 26.08 13.94 -5.48
N PHE A 60 24.98 13.80 -6.21
CA PHE A 60 24.62 14.67 -7.34
C PHE A 60 23.58 15.73 -6.98
N ARG A 61 23.11 15.81 -5.72
CA ARG A 61 22.09 16.79 -5.33
C ARG A 61 22.61 18.22 -5.20
N SER A 62 23.90 18.40 -4.91
CA SER A 62 24.54 19.73 -4.84
C SER A 62 25.10 20.18 -6.18
N GLU A 63 25.75 19.28 -6.91
CA GLU A 63 26.33 19.52 -8.23
C GLU A 63 26.07 18.29 -9.12
N ASN A 64 25.38 18.51 -10.25
CA ASN A 64 25.07 17.47 -11.25
C ASN A 64 25.51 17.94 -12.64
N VAL A 65 26.84 18.05 -12.84
CA VAL A 65 27.44 18.62 -14.05
C VAL A 65 27.08 17.82 -15.31
N ASP A 66 26.97 16.50 -15.15
CA ASP A 66 26.70 15.56 -16.25
C ASP A 66 25.20 15.28 -16.47
N ASP A 67 24.31 16.02 -15.77
CA ASP A 67 22.85 15.84 -15.81
C ASP A 67 22.42 14.37 -15.62
N ILE A 68 23.03 13.71 -14.65
CA ILE A 68 22.73 12.32 -14.32
C ILE A 68 21.31 12.23 -13.79
N GLN A 69 20.52 11.30 -14.33
CA GLN A 69 19.15 11.02 -13.91
C GLN A 69 18.99 9.54 -13.54
N PRO A 70 18.15 9.22 -12.53
CA PRO A 70 17.68 7.87 -12.27
C PRO A 70 16.95 7.30 -13.48
N ASP A 71 17.20 6.03 -13.79
CA ASP A 71 16.56 5.35 -14.93
C ASP A 71 16.33 3.87 -14.65
N VAL A 72 15.25 3.32 -15.20
CA VAL A 72 14.84 1.92 -15.05
C VAL A 72 14.35 1.37 -16.39
N LEU A 73 15.01 0.33 -16.89
CA LEU A 73 14.72 -0.30 -18.18
C LEU A 73 14.28 -1.76 -17.99
N GLY A 74 13.56 -2.33 -18.96
CA GLY A 74 13.13 -3.74 -18.92
C GLY A 74 11.82 -4.00 -18.16
N ILE A 75 11.04 -2.95 -17.91
CA ILE A 75 9.75 -2.99 -17.19
C ILE A 75 8.52 -2.98 -18.11
N GLU A 76 8.71 -3.01 -19.44
CA GLU A 76 7.66 -2.75 -20.44
C GLU A 76 6.49 -3.75 -20.38
N ASN A 77 6.73 -4.93 -19.81
CA ASN A 77 5.73 -6.00 -19.65
C ASN A 77 5.04 -6.01 -18.28
N ILE A 78 5.33 -5.04 -17.40
CA ILE A 78 4.76 -4.94 -16.05
C ILE A 78 3.86 -3.71 -16.01
N LYS A 79 2.54 -3.91 -15.91
CA LYS A 79 1.56 -2.81 -15.90
C LYS A 79 1.10 -2.43 -14.50
N SER A 80 1.29 -3.34 -13.54
CA SER A 80 0.82 -3.18 -12.19
C SER A 80 1.77 -3.84 -11.19
N VAL A 81 2.05 -3.12 -10.11
CA VAL A 81 2.94 -3.57 -9.04
C VAL A 81 2.31 -3.29 -7.68
N LEU A 82 2.46 -4.23 -6.74
CA LEU A 82 2.19 -3.99 -5.32
C LEU A 82 3.45 -4.30 -4.53
N CYS A 83 3.79 -3.42 -3.59
CA CYS A 83 4.99 -3.55 -2.77
C CYS A 83 4.63 -3.63 -1.28
N PHE A 84 5.09 -4.68 -0.61
CA PHE A 84 5.13 -4.77 0.83
C PHE A 84 6.44 -4.18 1.35
N ASN A 85 6.34 -3.09 2.09
CA ASN A 85 7.44 -2.39 2.74
C ASN A 85 6.95 -1.70 4.03
N GLU A 86 7.82 -0.98 4.73
CA GLU A 86 7.46 -0.26 5.96
C GLU A 86 6.35 0.80 5.74
N GLU A 87 6.33 1.45 4.57
CA GLU A 87 5.29 2.43 4.23
C GLU A 87 3.90 1.78 4.12
N TYR A 88 3.82 0.58 3.53
CA TYR A 88 2.58 -0.19 3.46
C TYR A 88 2.07 -0.52 4.87
N VAL A 89 2.93 -1.02 5.76
CA VAL A 89 2.59 -1.36 7.15
C VAL A 89 2.09 -0.15 7.92
N ASN A 90 2.65 1.04 7.70
CA ASN A 90 2.25 2.25 8.43
C ASN A 90 1.01 2.94 7.85
N LYS A 91 0.77 2.84 6.53
CA LYS A 91 -0.33 3.58 5.87
C LYS A 91 -1.59 2.75 5.68
N PHE A 92 -1.46 1.47 5.36
CA PHE A 92 -2.56 0.68 4.80
C PHE A 92 -3.22 -0.25 5.82
N THR A 93 -2.48 -0.66 6.87
CA THR A 93 -2.99 -1.54 7.92
C THR A 93 -3.30 -0.77 9.21
N PHE A 94 -4.16 -1.35 10.05
CA PHE A 94 -4.52 -0.87 11.39
C PHE A 94 -5.19 0.52 11.47
N LYS A 95 -6.14 0.80 10.57
CA LYS A 95 -7.01 1.97 10.69
C LYS A 95 -7.85 1.91 11.99
N PRO A 96 -8.36 3.05 12.50
CA PRO A 96 -9.11 3.09 13.75
C PRO A 96 -10.30 2.12 13.82
N GLU A 97 -11.02 1.96 12.71
CA GLU A 97 -12.26 1.16 12.63
C GLU A 97 -12.09 -0.20 11.91
N GLU A 98 -11.02 -0.39 11.12
CA GLU A 98 -10.76 -1.62 10.37
C GLU A 98 -9.26 -1.94 10.24
N LEU A 99 -8.90 -3.22 10.15
CA LEU A 99 -7.50 -3.65 10.02
C LEU A 99 -6.87 -3.32 8.68
N VAL A 100 -7.66 -3.21 7.61
CA VAL A 100 -7.19 -2.92 6.25
C VAL A 100 -8.21 -2.06 5.57
N SER A 101 -7.76 -1.02 4.86
CA SER A 101 -8.64 -0.22 4.04
C SER A 101 -9.34 -1.07 2.96
N ASN A 102 -10.66 -0.88 2.82
CA ASN A 102 -11.50 -1.60 1.84
C ASN A 102 -11.54 -3.13 2.09
N SER A 103 -11.77 -3.53 3.35
CA SER A 103 -11.90 -4.95 3.74
C SER A 103 -12.89 -5.72 2.85
N PHE A 104 -14.02 -5.10 2.47
CA PHE A 104 -15.00 -5.71 1.59
C PHE A 104 -14.43 -6.07 0.21
N ASP A 105 -13.72 -5.15 -0.44
CA ASP A 105 -13.16 -5.40 -1.77
C ASP A 105 -12.07 -6.48 -1.75
N ILE A 106 -11.30 -6.55 -0.66
CA ILE A 106 -10.19 -7.49 -0.50
C ILE A 106 -10.67 -8.90 -0.17
N PHE A 107 -11.61 -9.05 0.78
CA PHE A 107 -12.01 -10.35 1.33
C PHE A 107 -13.32 -10.89 0.75
N ILE A 108 -14.15 -10.05 0.14
CA ILE A 108 -15.51 -10.45 -0.27
C ILE A 108 -15.73 -10.28 -1.77
N ARG A 109 -15.32 -9.15 -2.36
CA ARG A 109 -15.65 -8.76 -3.75
C ARG A 109 -14.78 -9.44 -4.82
N THR A 110 -14.74 -10.77 -4.78
CA THR A 110 -14.08 -11.62 -5.78
C THR A 110 -14.71 -11.51 -7.17
N ASP A 111 -14.02 -11.99 -8.22
CA ASP A 111 -14.61 -12.05 -9.58
C ASP A 111 -15.95 -12.82 -9.61
N ALA A 112 -16.04 -13.89 -8.82
CA ALA A 112 -17.26 -14.69 -8.69
C ALA A 112 -18.39 -13.84 -8.08
N TYR A 113 -18.07 -13.09 -7.02
CA TYR A 113 -19.00 -12.14 -6.41
C TYR A 113 -19.47 -11.08 -7.41
N GLN A 114 -18.54 -10.43 -8.14
CA GLN A 114 -18.87 -9.41 -9.14
C GLN A 114 -19.73 -9.96 -10.27
N LYS A 115 -19.51 -11.22 -10.68
CA LYS A 115 -20.36 -11.88 -11.68
C LYS A 115 -21.79 -12.02 -11.17
N LYS A 116 -21.98 -12.43 -9.90
CA LYS A 116 -23.30 -12.52 -9.26
C LYS A 116 -23.95 -11.16 -9.07
N GLU A 117 -23.16 -10.14 -8.75
CA GLU A 117 -23.60 -8.75 -8.66
C GLU A 117 -24.18 -8.27 -10.00
N ARG A 118 -23.47 -8.46 -11.12
CA ARG A 118 -23.97 -8.16 -12.49
C ARG A 118 -25.23 -8.97 -12.85
N ASP A 119 -25.29 -10.21 -12.37
CA ASP A 119 -26.43 -11.12 -12.53
C ASP A 119 -27.69 -10.65 -11.76
N ILE A 120 -27.51 -9.89 -10.67
CA ILE A 120 -28.59 -9.24 -9.92
C ILE A 120 -28.93 -7.89 -10.57
N GLU A 121 -27.92 -7.13 -10.98
CA GLU A 121 -28.09 -5.87 -11.71
C GLU A 121 -28.89 -6.04 -13.00
N THR A 122 -28.78 -7.17 -13.69
CA THR A 122 -29.61 -7.45 -14.87
C THR A 122 -31.10 -7.41 -14.56
N PHE A 123 -31.52 -7.78 -13.34
CA PHE A 123 -32.92 -7.64 -12.91
C PHE A 123 -33.27 -6.20 -12.53
N THR A 124 -32.43 -5.54 -11.71
CA THR A 124 -32.73 -4.18 -11.22
C THR A 124 -32.51 -3.10 -12.27
N SER A 125 -31.75 -3.40 -13.34
CA SER A 125 -31.46 -2.47 -14.44
C SER A 125 -32.71 -2.00 -15.17
N LEU A 126 -33.76 -2.82 -15.25
CA LEU A 126 -35.02 -2.42 -15.89
C LEU A 126 -35.64 -1.18 -15.23
N VAL A 127 -35.58 -1.12 -13.89
CA VAL A 127 -36.07 0.02 -13.12
C VAL A 127 -35.13 1.21 -13.27
N LYS A 128 -33.81 0.98 -13.18
CA LYS A 128 -32.79 2.05 -13.35
C LYS A 128 -32.81 2.68 -14.74
N GLN A 129 -33.02 1.88 -15.78
CA GLN A 129 -33.10 2.34 -17.16
C GLN A 129 -34.28 3.27 -17.39
N GLN A 130 -35.36 3.18 -16.60
CA GLN A 130 -36.41 4.19 -16.68
C GLN A 130 -35.88 5.57 -16.31
N PHE A 131 -35.01 5.69 -15.31
CA PHE A 131 -34.39 6.98 -14.97
C PHE A 131 -33.38 7.40 -16.05
N ALA A 132 -32.55 6.48 -16.55
CA ALA A 132 -31.54 6.81 -17.56
C ALA A 132 -32.11 7.19 -18.94
N ASN A 133 -33.20 6.54 -19.35
CA ASN A 133 -33.79 6.70 -20.69
C ASN A 133 -34.99 7.66 -20.72
N ASN A 134 -35.51 8.07 -19.56
CA ASN A 134 -36.63 9.00 -19.47
C ASN A 134 -36.13 10.37 -18.98
N THR A 135 -35.78 11.24 -19.94
CA THR A 135 -35.33 12.61 -19.66
C THR A 135 -36.39 13.43 -18.91
N GLU A 136 -37.66 13.12 -19.09
CA GLU A 136 -38.77 13.78 -18.39
C GLU A 136 -38.82 13.38 -16.91
N LEU A 137 -38.56 12.11 -16.58
CA LEU A 137 -38.48 11.65 -15.20
C LEU A 137 -37.27 12.24 -14.46
N GLU A 138 -36.10 12.31 -15.10
CA GLU A 138 -34.92 12.98 -14.53
C GLU A 138 -35.16 14.47 -14.32
N ALA A 139 -35.79 15.15 -15.30
CA ALA A 139 -36.16 16.55 -15.16
C ALA A 139 -37.15 16.76 -14.01
N LEU A 140 -38.16 15.89 -13.87
CA LEU A 140 -39.10 15.91 -12.75
C LEU A 140 -38.37 15.78 -11.42
N LEU A 141 -37.53 14.75 -11.25
CA LEU A 141 -36.79 14.49 -10.01
C LEU A 141 -35.85 15.65 -9.66
N SER A 142 -35.16 16.21 -10.66
CA SER A 142 -34.30 17.39 -10.48
C SER A 142 -35.09 18.61 -10.01
N ASN A 143 -36.22 18.91 -10.68
CA ASN A 143 -37.05 20.06 -10.34
C ASN A 143 -37.71 19.90 -8.95
N LEU A 144 -38.17 18.69 -8.60
CA LEU A 144 -38.71 18.36 -7.27
C LEU A 144 -37.64 18.58 -6.19
N ASN A 145 -36.41 18.09 -6.40
CA ASN A 145 -35.28 18.31 -5.50
C ASN A 145 -34.94 19.82 -5.36
N GLU A 146 -34.95 20.57 -6.46
CA GLU A 146 -34.70 22.01 -6.45
C GLU A 146 -35.74 22.74 -5.60
N LEU A 147 -37.03 22.45 -5.82
CA LEU A 147 -38.12 23.05 -5.06
C LEU A 147 -38.08 22.64 -3.58
N SER A 148 -37.81 21.36 -3.30
CA SER A 148 -37.64 20.85 -1.95
C SER A 148 -36.54 21.59 -1.19
N ARG A 149 -35.38 21.84 -1.82
CA ARG A 149 -34.24 22.55 -1.20
C ARG A 149 -34.50 24.03 -0.98
N ALA A 150 -35.36 24.64 -1.82
CA ALA A 150 -35.72 26.04 -1.68
C ALA A 150 -36.46 26.32 -0.36
N PHE A 151 -37.24 25.36 0.15
CA PHE A 151 -38.00 25.48 1.39
C PHE A 151 -37.43 24.58 2.49
N LYS A 152 -37.33 25.08 3.73
CA LYS A 152 -36.93 24.27 4.89
C LYS A 152 -38.02 24.31 5.94
N VAL A 153 -38.10 23.25 6.75
CA VAL A 153 -39.06 23.13 7.85
C VAL A 153 -38.30 23.23 9.18
N THR A 154 -38.88 23.89 10.17
CA THR A 154 -38.31 23.98 11.53
C THR A 154 -38.57 22.70 12.31
N ALA A 155 -37.90 22.51 13.46
CA ALA A 155 -38.16 21.39 14.36
C ALA A 155 -39.62 21.33 14.87
N SER A 156 -40.32 22.47 14.86
CA SER A 156 -41.74 22.57 15.24
C SER A 156 -42.71 22.29 14.07
N GLY A 157 -42.21 21.88 12.90
CA GLY A 157 -43.04 21.58 11.73
C GLY A 157 -43.51 22.79 10.93
N GLY A 158 -43.03 24.00 11.24
CA GLY A 158 -43.40 25.23 10.52
C GLY A 158 -42.43 25.59 9.39
N LEU A 159 -42.81 26.50 8.50
CA LEU A 159 -41.92 26.99 7.45
C LEU A 159 -40.75 27.78 8.06
N ALA A 160 -39.52 27.38 7.75
CA ALA A 160 -38.34 28.12 8.19
C ALA A 160 -38.20 29.41 7.36
N LYS A 161 -38.45 30.55 8.00
CA LYS A 161 -38.29 31.89 7.38
C LYS A 161 -36.88 32.19 6.89
N THR A 162 -35.89 31.40 7.33
CA THR A 162 -34.51 31.50 6.86
C THR A 162 -34.28 30.84 5.50
N SER A 163 -35.20 29.98 5.04
CA SER A 163 -35.08 29.27 3.75
C SER A 163 -35.18 30.22 2.56
N THR A 164 -34.50 29.85 1.47
CA THR A 164 -34.36 30.68 0.27
C THR A 164 -35.73 31.04 -0.32
N GLY A 165 -36.62 30.07 -0.45
CA GLY A 165 -37.98 30.25 -0.97
C GLY A 165 -38.88 31.03 -0.02
N ALA A 166 -38.80 30.77 1.30
CA ALA A 166 -39.58 31.55 2.25
C ALA A 166 -39.17 33.03 2.25
N LYS A 167 -37.87 33.34 2.20
CA LYS A 167 -37.38 34.71 2.08
C LYS A 167 -37.85 35.36 0.77
N ALA A 168 -37.71 34.65 -0.34
CA ALA A 168 -38.10 35.15 -1.65
C ALA A 168 -39.59 35.51 -1.73
N LEU A 169 -40.46 34.72 -1.09
CA LEU A 169 -41.91 34.94 -1.08
C LEU A 169 -42.42 35.78 0.12
N SER A 170 -41.55 36.10 1.08
CA SER A 170 -41.93 36.85 2.30
C SER A 170 -42.24 38.32 2.05
N SER A 171 -41.73 38.90 0.96
CA SER A 171 -42.01 40.27 0.55
C SER A 171 -42.96 40.29 -0.64
N SER A 172 -43.56 41.46 -0.91
CA SER A 172 -44.31 41.71 -2.15
C SER A 172 -43.56 41.16 -3.37
N ASN A 173 -44.25 40.45 -4.27
CA ASN A 173 -43.67 40.14 -5.58
C ASN A 173 -43.53 41.46 -6.37
N LYS A 174 -42.40 42.14 -6.18
CA LYS A 174 -42.07 43.43 -6.81
C LYS A 174 -41.79 43.31 -8.32
N ILE A 175 -41.80 42.11 -8.88
CA ILE A 175 -41.74 41.90 -10.34
C ILE A 175 -43.13 42.16 -10.94
N ASP A 176 -44.17 41.61 -10.31
CA ASP A 176 -45.56 41.80 -10.74
C ASP A 176 -46.13 43.12 -10.20
N HIS A 177 -45.80 43.47 -8.96
CA HIS A 177 -46.26 44.68 -8.25
C HIS A 177 -45.14 45.71 -8.15
N ILE A 178 -44.82 46.36 -9.27
CA ILE A 178 -43.73 47.37 -9.34
C ILE A 178 -44.03 48.54 -8.39
N PRO A 179 -43.08 48.92 -7.51
CA PRO A 179 -43.24 50.05 -6.59
C PRO A 179 -43.55 51.38 -7.29
N ASP A 180 -44.29 52.24 -6.59
CA ASP A 180 -44.66 53.55 -7.10
C ASP A 180 -43.43 54.41 -7.44
N GLY A 181 -43.46 55.00 -8.64
CA GLY A 181 -42.35 55.78 -9.19
C GLY A 181 -41.37 54.95 -10.04
N LEU A 182 -41.44 53.61 -10.04
CA LEU A 182 -40.55 52.76 -10.84
C LEU A 182 -41.23 52.14 -12.08
N GLN A 183 -42.49 52.48 -12.36
CA GLN A 183 -43.26 51.97 -13.50
C GLN A 183 -42.55 52.13 -14.87
N PRO A 184 -41.80 53.21 -15.16
CA PRO A 184 -41.07 53.33 -16.43
C PRO A 184 -40.03 52.23 -16.66
N TYR A 185 -39.56 51.54 -15.60
CA TYR A 185 -38.61 50.44 -15.70
C TYR A 185 -39.28 49.07 -15.90
N GLN A 186 -40.61 49.01 -16.01
CA GLN A 186 -41.37 47.76 -16.18
C GLN A 186 -40.80 46.82 -17.24
N PRO A 187 -40.43 47.29 -18.46
CA PRO A 187 -39.88 46.40 -19.49
C PRO A 187 -38.61 45.66 -19.06
N PHE A 188 -37.83 46.24 -18.14
CA PHE A 188 -36.59 45.66 -17.64
C PHE A 188 -36.82 44.79 -16.40
N ILE A 189 -37.68 45.25 -15.48
CA ILE A 189 -38.05 44.54 -14.24
C ILE A 189 -38.76 43.22 -14.56
N GLN A 190 -39.63 43.20 -15.58
CA GLN A 190 -40.38 42.02 -16.00
C GLN A 190 -39.70 41.25 -17.15
N SER A 191 -38.48 41.64 -17.54
CA SER A 191 -37.73 40.91 -18.57
C SER A 191 -37.17 39.59 -18.04
N SER A 192 -36.84 38.67 -18.94
CA SER A 192 -36.06 37.47 -18.61
C SER A 192 -34.65 37.78 -18.07
N ASN A 193 -34.15 39.01 -18.27
CA ASN A 193 -32.83 39.45 -17.81
C ASN A 193 -32.91 40.37 -16.57
N CYS A 194 -34.04 40.37 -15.84
CA CYS A 194 -34.31 41.31 -14.76
C CYS A 194 -33.24 41.32 -13.66
N VAL A 195 -32.73 40.15 -13.25
CA VAL A 195 -31.71 40.02 -12.20
C VAL A 195 -30.41 40.73 -12.59
N ASN A 196 -29.96 40.56 -13.83
CA ASN A 196 -28.74 41.20 -14.32
C ASN A 196 -28.96 42.70 -14.51
N TRP A 197 -30.15 43.10 -14.96
CA TRP A 197 -30.49 44.50 -15.09
C TRP A 197 -30.52 45.22 -13.73
N ILE A 198 -31.11 44.62 -12.69
CA ILE A 198 -31.11 45.18 -11.33
C ILE A 198 -29.67 45.31 -10.79
N ASP A 199 -28.83 44.28 -10.99
CA ASP A 199 -27.41 44.34 -10.58
C ASP A 199 -26.65 45.44 -11.31
N TRP A 200 -26.86 45.56 -12.62
CA TRP A 200 -26.26 46.59 -13.44
C TRP A 200 -26.70 47.99 -13.00
N GLN A 201 -28.00 48.20 -12.79
CA GLN A 201 -28.55 49.48 -12.37
C GLN A 201 -28.02 49.88 -10.98
N ALA A 202 -27.95 48.93 -10.04
CA ALA A 202 -27.48 49.20 -8.69
C ALA A 202 -25.98 49.52 -8.65
N LYS A 203 -25.15 48.76 -9.36
CA LYS A 203 -23.72 49.03 -9.49
C LYS A 203 -23.47 50.33 -10.23
N GLY A 204 -24.15 50.54 -11.35
CA GLY A 204 -24.03 51.74 -12.16
C GLY A 204 -24.40 53.01 -11.39
N HIS A 205 -25.48 52.97 -10.62
CA HIS A 205 -25.82 54.07 -9.72
C HIS A 205 -24.73 54.28 -8.65
N LYS A 206 -24.29 53.23 -7.97
CA LYS A 206 -23.29 53.32 -6.89
C LYS A 206 -21.95 53.88 -7.37
N GLU A 207 -21.48 53.46 -8.54
CA GLU A 207 -20.13 53.79 -9.05
C GLU A 207 -20.08 55.10 -9.83
N PHE A 208 -21.16 55.47 -10.55
CA PHE A 208 -21.10 56.59 -11.50
C PHE A 208 -21.98 57.79 -11.15
N SER A 209 -22.97 57.67 -10.26
CA SER A 209 -23.94 58.77 -10.01
C SER A 209 -23.35 60.02 -9.34
N GLY A 210 -22.19 59.88 -8.69
CA GLY A 210 -21.44 60.98 -8.06
C GLY A 210 -20.45 61.69 -8.99
N LEU A 211 -20.21 61.16 -10.20
CA LEU A 211 -19.20 61.69 -11.13
C LEU A 211 -19.78 62.77 -12.06
N SER A 212 -21.07 62.69 -12.41
CA SER A 212 -21.76 63.63 -13.31
C SER A 212 -23.27 63.59 -13.09
N ASP A 213 -23.97 64.65 -13.52
CA ASP A 213 -25.44 64.66 -13.64
C ASP A 213 -25.93 64.01 -14.94
N SER A 214 -25.03 63.71 -15.87
CA SER A 214 -25.35 63.02 -17.12
C SER A 214 -25.50 61.51 -16.93
N CYS A 215 -26.40 60.89 -17.69
CA CYS A 215 -26.58 59.44 -17.75
C CYS A 215 -25.30 58.75 -18.28
N PRO A 216 -24.74 57.76 -17.56
CA PRO A 216 -23.52 57.08 -17.97
C PRO A 216 -23.70 56.20 -19.23
N PHE A 217 -24.94 55.92 -19.66
CA PHE A 217 -25.23 55.13 -20.85
C PHE A 217 -25.41 55.97 -22.12
N CYS A 218 -26.17 57.07 -22.04
CA CYS A 218 -26.53 57.87 -23.22
C CYS A 218 -26.06 59.33 -23.17
N THR A 219 -25.34 59.74 -22.11
CA THR A 219 -24.80 61.10 -21.90
C THR A 219 -25.83 62.23 -21.76
N SER A 220 -27.13 61.95 -21.87
CA SER A 220 -28.19 62.93 -21.61
C SER A 220 -28.26 63.35 -20.14
N ASP A 221 -28.74 64.56 -19.86
CA ASP A 221 -28.99 65.03 -18.48
C ASP A 221 -29.97 64.10 -17.75
N ALA A 222 -29.58 63.66 -16.55
CA ALA A 222 -30.33 62.76 -15.70
C ALA A 222 -30.60 63.35 -14.30
N ALA A 223 -30.30 64.64 -14.08
CA ALA A 223 -30.46 65.30 -12.77
C ALA A 223 -31.86 65.09 -12.17
N SER A 224 -32.92 65.27 -12.97
CA SER A 224 -34.31 65.12 -12.52
C SER A 224 -34.75 63.67 -12.24
N LYS A 225 -33.92 62.67 -12.59
CA LYS A 225 -34.22 61.23 -12.43
C LYS A 225 -33.29 60.53 -11.45
N LYS A 226 -32.33 61.23 -10.83
CA LYS A 226 -31.36 60.64 -9.89
C LYS A 226 -32.03 59.88 -8.76
N ASP A 227 -33.08 60.45 -8.16
CA ASP A 227 -33.83 59.79 -7.08
C ASP A 227 -34.57 58.55 -7.58
N GLN A 228 -35.16 58.60 -8.77
CA GLN A 228 -35.82 57.45 -9.40
C GLN A 228 -34.85 56.30 -9.69
N ILE A 229 -33.64 56.63 -10.17
CA ILE A 229 -32.54 55.68 -10.42
C ILE A 229 -32.06 55.06 -9.10
N ALA A 230 -31.83 55.88 -8.07
CA ALA A 230 -31.40 55.43 -6.75
C ALA A 230 -32.43 54.51 -6.09
N ASN A 231 -33.73 54.82 -6.26
CA ASN A 231 -34.81 54.06 -5.66
C ASN A 231 -34.88 52.61 -6.16
N VAL A 232 -34.41 52.30 -7.37
CA VAL A 232 -34.30 50.90 -7.83
C VAL A 232 -33.42 50.08 -6.87
N SER A 233 -32.29 50.63 -6.42
CA SER A 233 -31.36 49.94 -5.50
C SER A 233 -31.86 49.88 -4.07
N LYS A 234 -32.79 50.77 -3.69
CA LYS A 234 -33.43 50.75 -2.37
C LYS A 234 -34.57 49.73 -2.31
N GLU A 235 -35.31 49.60 -3.41
CA GLU A 235 -36.49 48.74 -3.47
C GLU A 235 -36.18 47.30 -3.86
N TYR A 236 -35.15 47.06 -4.68
CA TYR A 236 -34.81 45.74 -5.21
C TYR A 236 -33.47 45.24 -4.67
N ASP A 237 -33.49 44.10 -3.98
CA ASP A 237 -32.28 43.34 -3.65
C ASP A 237 -32.04 42.25 -4.70
N LYS A 238 -30.84 42.26 -5.30
CA LYS A 238 -30.45 41.31 -6.37
C LYS A 238 -30.65 39.85 -5.95
N ASN A 239 -30.21 39.48 -4.75
CA ASN A 239 -30.21 38.09 -4.31
C ASN A 239 -31.65 37.63 -4.02
N LEU A 240 -32.48 38.49 -3.41
CA LEU A 240 -33.89 38.20 -3.19
C LEU A 240 -34.65 38.03 -4.52
N ILE A 241 -34.43 38.90 -5.51
CA ILE A 241 -35.08 38.79 -6.82
C ILE A 241 -34.59 37.57 -7.58
N LYS A 242 -33.28 37.27 -7.54
CA LYS A 242 -32.72 36.04 -8.12
C LYS A 242 -33.39 34.79 -7.54
N ASN A 243 -33.53 34.75 -6.21
CA ASN A 243 -34.18 33.63 -5.51
C ASN A 243 -35.67 33.54 -5.86
N LEU A 244 -36.37 34.66 -5.95
CA LEU A 244 -37.79 34.71 -6.34
C LEU A 244 -38.00 34.17 -7.77
N VAL A 245 -37.22 34.65 -8.73
CA VAL A 245 -37.27 34.19 -10.13
C VAL A 245 -36.99 32.69 -10.21
N SER A 246 -35.96 32.21 -9.51
CA SER A 246 -35.62 30.78 -9.48
C SER A 246 -36.74 29.92 -8.89
N VAL A 247 -37.34 30.33 -7.77
CA VAL A 247 -38.46 29.59 -7.16
C VAL A 247 -39.69 29.58 -8.06
N ILE A 248 -40.04 30.73 -8.67
CA ILE A 248 -41.15 30.84 -9.63
C ILE A 248 -40.90 29.94 -10.84
N ASP A 249 -39.70 29.96 -11.41
CA ASP A 249 -39.31 29.14 -12.56
C ASP A 249 -39.47 27.65 -12.27
N VAL A 250 -39.01 27.18 -11.12
CA VAL A 250 -39.16 25.77 -10.71
C VAL A 250 -40.63 25.40 -10.48
N ILE A 251 -41.42 26.27 -9.84
CA ILE A 251 -42.88 26.05 -9.69
C ILE A 251 -43.56 25.96 -11.06
N ASN A 252 -43.16 26.79 -12.02
CA ASN A 252 -43.72 26.77 -13.37
C ASN A 252 -43.33 25.49 -14.12
N LYS A 253 -42.07 25.07 -14.04
CA LYS A 253 -41.59 23.79 -14.62
C LYS A 253 -42.33 22.58 -14.05
N LEU A 254 -42.66 22.61 -12.76
CA LEU A 254 -43.46 21.58 -12.08
C LEU A 254 -44.97 21.77 -12.26
N GLY A 255 -45.41 22.83 -12.96
CA GLY A 255 -46.81 23.22 -13.05
C GLY A 255 -47.73 22.06 -13.40
N GLU A 256 -47.47 21.37 -14.50
CA GLU A 256 -48.28 20.23 -14.97
C GLU A 256 -48.31 19.04 -14.00
N TYR A 257 -47.30 18.92 -13.13
CA TYR A 257 -47.19 17.85 -12.15
C TYR A 257 -47.98 18.13 -10.87
N PHE A 258 -48.31 19.39 -10.56
CA PHE A 258 -49.22 19.71 -9.47
C PHE A 258 -50.68 19.43 -9.84
N SER A 259 -51.48 19.02 -8.87
CA SER A 259 -52.95 18.95 -9.03
C SER A 259 -53.51 20.34 -9.32
N ASP A 260 -54.66 20.42 -9.99
CA ASP A 260 -55.24 21.71 -10.40
C ASP A 260 -55.49 22.65 -9.22
N ALA A 261 -55.88 22.11 -8.06
CA ALA A 261 -56.05 22.88 -6.84
C ALA A 261 -54.71 23.41 -6.31
N ALA A 262 -53.68 22.56 -6.27
CA ALA A 262 -52.36 22.97 -5.80
C ALA A 262 -51.70 23.99 -6.73
N ARG A 263 -51.82 23.79 -8.06
CA ARG A 263 -51.33 24.74 -9.07
C ARG A 263 -51.95 26.12 -8.89
N LYS A 264 -53.27 26.20 -8.75
CA LYS A 264 -53.99 27.47 -8.50
C LYS A 264 -53.52 28.14 -7.22
N ASN A 265 -53.36 27.40 -6.12
CA ASN A 265 -52.86 27.96 -4.87
C ASN A 265 -51.42 28.46 -5.00
N LEU A 266 -50.55 27.74 -5.72
CA LEU A 266 -49.20 28.19 -6.02
C LEU A 266 -49.18 29.42 -6.93
N ASP A 267 -50.08 29.53 -7.90
CA ASP A 267 -50.24 30.72 -8.75
C ASP A 267 -50.64 31.97 -7.94
N VAL A 268 -51.53 31.80 -6.96
CA VAL A 268 -51.86 32.86 -6.00
C VAL A 268 -50.62 33.24 -5.18
N ILE A 269 -49.93 32.25 -4.61
CA ILE A 269 -48.73 32.48 -3.79
C ILE A 269 -47.63 33.22 -4.56
N LYS A 270 -47.41 32.87 -5.82
CA LYS A 270 -46.43 33.53 -6.70
C LYS A 270 -46.74 35.02 -6.92
N SER A 271 -48.00 35.44 -6.82
CA SER A 271 -48.44 36.81 -7.16
C SER A 271 -48.86 37.65 -5.94
N LEU A 272 -48.54 37.20 -4.71
CA LEU A 272 -48.93 37.91 -3.48
C LEU A 272 -48.30 39.31 -3.37
N LYS A 273 -49.15 40.30 -3.05
CA LYS A 273 -48.73 41.70 -2.86
C LYS A 273 -48.11 41.96 -1.49
N ASN A 274 -48.54 41.25 -0.43
CA ASN A 274 -48.12 41.51 0.95
C ASN A 274 -47.23 40.40 1.55
N GLY A 275 -46.72 39.48 0.70
CA GLY A 275 -45.94 38.33 1.16
C GLY A 275 -46.79 37.20 1.74
N LEU A 276 -46.13 36.18 2.29
CA LEU A 276 -46.77 34.98 2.85
C LEU A 276 -47.55 35.26 4.14
N GLU A 277 -48.71 34.61 4.26
CA GLU A 277 -49.53 34.55 5.48
C GLU A 277 -49.52 33.11 6.02
N LYS A 278 -50.09 32.88 7.21
CA LYS A 278 -49.97 31.60 7.90
C LYS A 278 -50.60 30.44 7.12
N GLU A 279 -51.71 30.65 6.44
CA GLU A 279 -52.34 29.63 5.58
C GLU A 279 -51.44 29.28 4.39
N HIS A 280 -50.79 30.29 3.78
CA HIS A 280 -49.84 30.10 2.69
C HIS A 280 -48.61 29.30 3.15
N GLU A 281 -48.03 29.65 4.30
CA GLU A 281 -46.90 28.92 4.89
C GLU A 281 -47.26 27.46 5.15
N THR A 282 -48.45 27.21 5.70
CA THR A 282 -48.95 25.85 5.99
C THR A 282 -49.08 25.04 4.71
N PHE A 283 -49.66 25.62 3.66
CA PHE A 283 -49.80 24.97 2.36
C PHE A 283 -48.44 24.64 1.72
N ILE A 284 -47.47 25.55 1.75
CA ILE A 284 -46.10 25.31 1.24
C ILE A 284 -45.43 24.16 1.99
N VAL A 285 -45.60 24.07 3.31
CA VAL A 285 -45.08 22.95 4.11
C VAL A 285 -45.71 21.62 3.67
N THR A 286 -47.01 21.58 3.41
CA THR A 286 -47.69 20.39 2.88
C THR A 286 -47.16 19.97 1.52
N VAL A 287 -47.03 20.92 0.58
CA VAL A 287 -46.45 20.65 -0.76
C VAL A 287 -45.03 20.11 -0.61
N LYS A 288 -44.19 20.74 0.21
CA LYS A 288 -42.83 20.29 0.46
C LYS A 288 -42.79 18.87 1.02
N SER A 289 -43.62 18.55 2.03
CA SER A 289 -43.65 17.21 2.63
C SER A 289 -43.95 16.14 1.59
N GLN A 290 -44.96 16.36 0.74
CA GLN A 290 -45.31 15.42 -0.32
C GLN A 290 -44.21 15.32 -1.40
N ILE A 291 -43.53 16.42 -1.72
CA ILE A 291 -42.35 16.40 -2.59
C ILE A 291 -41.23 15.56 -1.97
N ASP A 292 -40.89 15.79 -0.70
CA ASP A 292 -39.82 15.09 -0.01
C ASP A 292 -40.08 13.57 0.03
N ASP A 293 -41.32 13.17 0.33
CA ASP A 293 -41.73 11.76 0.35
C ASP A 293 -41.65 11.11 -1.03
N LEU A 294 -42.07 11.82 -2.09
CA LEU A 294 -42.01 11.30 -3.46
C LEU A 294 -40.56 11.20 -3.94
N VAL A 295 -39.75 12.23 -3.69
CA VAL A 295 -38.31 12.24 -4.01
C VAL A 295 -37.60 11.09 -3.31
N ALA A 296 -37.85 10.85 -2.02
CA ALA A 296 -37.24 9.75 -1.29
C ALA A 296 -37.57 8.38 -1.92
N LYS A 297 -38.83 8.17 -2.36
CA LYS A 297 -39.23 6.95 -3.07
C LYS A 297 -38.53 6.82 -4.44
N LEU A 298 -38.47 7.91 -5.21
CA LEU A 298 -37.86 7.92 -6.55
C LEU A 298 -36.34 7.70 -6.49
N GLU A 299 -35.64 8.39 -5.59
CA GLU A 299 -34.18 8.21 -5.40
C GLU A 299 -33.84 6.78 -4.96
N LYS A 300 -34.66 6.18 -4.08
CA LYS A 300 -34.48 4.78 -3.67
C LYS A 300 -34.62 3.81 -4.85
N LEU A 301 -35.57 4.07 -5.75
CA LEU A 301 -35.74 3.27 -6.97
C LEU A 301 -34.61 3.48 -7.97
N LYS A 302 -34.14 4.73 -8.14
CA LYS A 302 -32.99 5.07 -8.97
C LYS A 302 -31.71 4.38 -8.49
N GLY A 303 -31.55 4.26 -7.17
CA GLY A 303 -30.42 3.59 -6.51
C GLY A 303 -30.51 2.08 -6.38
N LEU A 304 -31.63 1.43 -6.71
CA LEU A 304 -31.93 0.04 -6.29
C LEU A 304 -30.86 -0.99 -6.69
N THR A 305 -30.21 -1.63 -5.72
CA THR A 305 -29.20 -2.67 -5.89
C THR A 305 -29.62 -3.99 -5.24
N GLY A 306 -28.80 -5.03 -5.36
CA GLY A 306 -28.97 -6.27 -4.61
C GLY A 306 -28.84 -6.08 -3.09
N PHE A 307 -28.11 -5.06 -2.63
CA PHE A 307 -27.90 -4.76 -1.21
C PHE A 307 -29.13 -4.14 -0.55
N ASP A 308 -30.07 -3.60 -1.33
CA ASP A 308 -31.31 -3.06 -0.78
C ASP A 308 -32.20 -4.14 -0.18
N PHE A 309 -31.93 -5.42 -0.44
CA PHE A 309 -32.63 -6.54 0.18
C PHE A 309 -31.77 -7.06 1.34
N ASN A 310 -32.35 -7.23 2.53
CA ASN A 310 -31.66 -7.73 3.74
C ASN A 310 -31.84 -9.25 3.89
N GLU A 311 -31.07 -9.87 4.79
CA GLU A 311 -31.22 -11.30 5.10
C GLU A 311 -32.60 -11.62 5.67
N GLY A 312 -33.20 -12.73 5.23
CA GLY A 312 -34.54 -13.16 5.66
C GLY A 312 -35.71 -12.37 5.06
N GLU A 313 -35.46 -11.26 4.37
CA GLU A 313 -36.53 -10.49 3.73
C GLU A 313 -37.12 -11.18 2.50
N ASN A 314 -38.43 -10.99 2.33
CA ASN A 314 -39.14 -11.39 1.13
C ASN A 314 -39.03 -10.29 0.06
N VAL A 315 -38.22 -10.54 -0.98
CA VAL A 315 -38.01 -9.62 -2.11
C VAL A 315 -39.33 -9.19 -2.75
N LYS A 316 -40.29 -10.11 -2.90
CA LYS A 316 -41.61 -9.78 -3.50
C LYS A 316 -42.37 -8.77 -2.64
N GLN A 317 -42.42 -8.97 -1.33
CA GLN A 317 -43.09 -8.04 -0.41
C GLN A 317 -42.39 -6.67 -0.40
N LYS A 318 -41.05 -6.66 -0.43
CA LYS A 318 -40.27 -5.42 -0.45
C LYS A 318 -40.47 -4.63 -1.75
N LEU A 319 -40.46 -5.30 -2.89
CA LEU A 319 -40.76 -4.70 -4.20
C LEU A 319 -42.20 -4.16 -4.27
N GLN A 320 -43.18 -4.86 -3.67
CA GLN A 320 -44.55 -4.34 -3.56
C GLN A 320 -44.60 -3.03 -2.78
N GLY A 321 -43.79 -2.89 -1.72
CA GLY A 321 -43.67 -1.64 -0.96
C GLY A 321 -43.04 -0.48 -1.73
N TYR A 322 -42.41 -0.73 -2.89
CA TYR A 322 -41.87 0.33 -3.74
C TYR A 322 -42.85 0.87 -4.78
N ILE A 323 -44.02 0.23 -4.95
CA ILE A 323 -45.07 0.78 -5.81
C ILE A 323 -45.52 2.12 -5.25
N ILE A 324 -45.45 3.16 -6.07
CA ILE A 324 -45.79 4.52 -5.67
C ILE A 324 -47.30 4.69 -5.83
N ASP A 325 -47.97 4.80 -4.70
CA ASP A 325 -49.38 5.12 -4.63
C ASP A 325 -49.58 6.64 -4.48
N LEU A 326 -50.08 7.27 -5.54
CA LEU A 326 -50.31 8.71 -5.61
C LEU A 326 -51.58 9.17 -4.88
N GLN A 327 -52.42 8.25 -4.37
CA GLN A 327 -53.68 8.63 -3.70
C GLN A 327 -53.46 9.50 -2.46
N PHE A 328 -52.27 9.45 -1.85
CA PHE A 328 -51.89 10.24 -0.69
C PHE A 328 -51.04 11.48 -1.03
N PHE A 329 -50.83 11.75 -2.32
CA PHE A 329 -50.03 12.87 -2.81
C PHE A 329 -50.95 13.94 -3.43
N ASP A 330 -51.97 14.39 -2.71
CA ASP A 330 -53.02 15.31 -3.21
C ASP A 330 -52.50 16.54 -3.97
N THR A 331 -51.34 17.08 -3.58
CA THR A 331 -50.74 18.26 -4.24
C THR A 331 -50.02 17.92 -5.54
N LEU A 332 -49.54 16.67 -5.69
CA LEU A 332 -48.80 16.17 -6.85
C LEU A 332 -49.63 15.19 -7.71
N ASN A 333 -50.88 14.89 -7.32
CA ASN A 333 -51.76 13.94 -8.01
C ASN A 333 -52.43 14.58 -9.24
N SER A 334 -51.61 14.89 -10.25
CA SER A 334 -52.04 15.40 -11.56
C SER A 334 -52.07 14.29 -12.60
N VAL A 335 -52.69 14.54 -13.76
CA VAL A 335 -52.64 13.62 -14.91
C VAL A 335 -51.19 13.33 -15.31
N LYS A 336 -50.35 14.37 -15.38
CA LYS A 336 -48.95 14.26 -15.81
C LYS A 336 -48.08 13.47 -14.83
N THR A 337 -48.27 13.67 -13.53
CA THR A 337 -47.59 12.88 -12.50
C THR A 337 -48.03 11.43 -12.55
N ASN A 338 -49.32 11.15 -12.73
CA ASN A 338 -49.82 9.79 -12.86
C ASN A 338 -49.20 9.08 -14.06
N GLU A 339 -49.15 9.70 -15.24
CA GLU A 339 -48.52 9.13 -16.44
C GLU A 339 -47.03 8.81 -16.20
N THR A 340 -46.30 9.76 -15.59
CA THR A 340 -44.86 9.63 -15.33
C THR A 340 -44.59 8.50 -14.32
N ILE A 341 -45.33 8.47 -13.21
CA ILE A 341 -45.17 7.47 -12.15
C ILE A 341 -45.69 6.09 -12.58
N SER A 342 -46.73 6.01 -13.41
CA SER A 342 -47.24 4.75 -13.96
C SER A 342 -46.17 3.99 -14.74
N THR A 343 -45.32 4.70 -15.48
CA THR A 343 -44.20 4.10 -16.22
C THR A 343 -43.21 3.39 -15.28
N ILE A 344 -42.93 3.98 -14.11
CA ILE A 344 -42.07 3.40 -13.09
C ILE A 344 -42.77 2.21 -12.42
N ASN A 345 -44.03 2.38 -12.01
CA ASN A 345 -44.81 1.32 -11.36
C ASN A 345 -44.93 0.09 -12.26
N LEU A 346 -45.15 0.25 -13.57
CA LEU A 346 -45.14 -0.86 -14.54
C LEU A 346 -43.80 -1.58 -14.58
N SER A 347 -42.69 -0.87 -14.45
CA SER A 347 -41.34 -1.46 -14.41
C SER A 347 -41.11 -2.24 -13.11
N ILE A 348 -41.62 -1.75 -11.98
CA ILE A 348 -41.62 -2.47 -10.70
C ILE A 348 -42.49 -3.73 -10.79
N GLU A 349 -43.66 -3.66 -11.43
CA GLU A 349 -44.54 -4.81 -11.66
C GLU A 349 -43.89 -5.88 -12.55
N GLN A 350 -43.13 -5.47 -13.56
CA GLN A 350 -42.33 -6.39 -14.38
C GLN A 350 -41.23 -7.06 -13.53
N LEU A 351 -40.54 -6.30 -12.67
CA LEU A 351 -39.56 -6.84 -11.74
C LEU A 351 -40.19 -7.80 -10.72
N LEU A 352 -41.41 -7.51 -10.24
CA LEU A 352 -42.18 -8.36 -9.34
C LEU A 352 -42.48 -9.74 -9.95
N LYS A 353 -42.68 -9.83 -11.26
CA LYS A 353 -42.83 -11.14 -11.97
C LYS A 353 -41.55 -11.98 -11.90
N GLN A 354 -40.40 -11.32 -11.74
CA GLN A 354 -39.08 -11.94 -11.61
C GLN A 354 -38.57 -12.00 -10.15
N ALA A 355 -39.43 -11.70 -9.16
CA ALA A 355 -39.03 -11.65 -7.75
C ALA A 355 -38.49 -12.98 -7.21
N GLY A 356 -39.05 -14.12 -7.64
CA GLY A 356 -38.57 -15.45 -7.25
C GLY A 356 -37.14 -15.74 -7.73
N PRO A 357 -36.87 -15.65 -9.05
CA PRO A 357 -35.51 -15.73 -9.59
C PRO A 357 -34.52 -14.75 -8.94
N LEU A 358 -34.93 -13.49 -8.73
CA LEU A 358 -34.12 -12.47 -8.08
C LEU A 358 -33.76 -12.87 -6.64
N GLN A 359 -34.74 -13.30 -5.84
CA GLN A 359 -34.51 -13.82 -4.49
C GLN A 359 -33.53 -15.00 -4.50
N GLY A 360 -33.68 -15.93 -5.46
CA GLY A 360 -32.78 -17.06 -5.62
C GLY A 360 -31.32 -16.62 -5.85
N LYS A 361 -31.10 -15.65 -6.74
CA LYS A 361 -29.75 -15.12 -7.01
C LYS A 361 -29.16 -14.38 -5.80
N ILE A 362 -29.95 -13.56 -5.11
CA ILE A 362 -29.53 -12.86 -3.88
C ILE A 362 -29.14 -13.86 -2.79
N ASN A 363 -29.97 -14.89 -2.56
CA ASN A 363 -29.70 -15.91 -1.55
C ASN A 363 -28.43 -16.72 -1.88
N LEU A 364 -28.22 -17.04 -3.16
CA LEU A 364 -27.00 -17.72 -3.60
C LEU A 364 -25.76 -16.86 -3.37
N GLN A 365 -25.79 -15.58 -3.77
CA GLN A 365 -24.68 -14.65 -3.56
C GLN A 365 -24.33 -14.52 -2.07
N ARG A 366 -25.33 -14.41 -1.18
CA ARG A 366 -25.10 -14.35 0.28
C ARG A 366 -24.50 -15.63 0.84
N LYS A 367 -24.97 -16.79 0.39
CA LYS A 367 -24.43 -18.08 0.81
C LYS A 367 -22.94 -18.19 0.44
N GLU A 368 -22.61 -17.91 -0.83
CA GLU A 368 -21.23 -17.93 -1.32
C GLU A 368 -20.35 -16.90 -0.57
N MET A 369 -20.88 -15.70 -0.31
CA MET A 369 -20.21 -14.67 0.49
C MET A 369 -19.91 -15.17 1.90
N LYS A 370 -20.89 -15.78 2.58
CA LYS A 370 -20.70 -16.33 3.92
C LYS A 370 -19.66 -17.44 3.96
N GLU A 371 -19.71 -18.37 3.01
CA GLU A 371 -18.72 -19.44 2.88
C GLU A 371 -17.30 -18.89 2.64
N LEU A 372 -17.18 -17.84 1.82
CA LEU A 372 -15.90 -17.17 1.56
C LEU A 372 -15.35 -16.44 2.79
N VAL A 373 -16.21 -15.69 3.49
CA VAL A 373 -15.87 -14.99 4.74
C VAL A 373 -15.42 -15.99 5.80
N GLU A 374 -16.16 -17.08 6.01
CA GLU A 374 -15.81 -18.15 6.93
C GLU A 374 -14.47 -18.81 6.56
N LYS A 375 -14.24 -19.06 5.26
CA LYS A 375 -12.96 -19.59 4.76
C LYS A 375 -11.81 -18.66 5.11
N HIS A 376 -11.87 -17.38 4.71
CA HIS A 376 -10.79 -16.42 4.95
C HIS A 376 -10.54 -16.17 6.43
N GLN A 377 -11.60 -16.05 7.25
CA GLN A 377 -11.45 -15.97 8.70
C GLN A 377 -10.74 -17.19 9.27
N THR A 378 -11.13 -18.39 8.84
CA THR A 378 -10.51 -19.65 9.29
C THR A 378 -9.05 -19.72 8.88
N ASP A 379 -8.74 -19.38 7.63
CA ASP A 379 -7.38 -19.38 7.08
C ASP A 379 -6.43 -18.45 7.82
N ILE A 380 -6.88 -17.23 8.11
CA ILE A 380 -6.12 -16.24 8.88
C ILE A 380 -5.99 -16.70 10.33
N ASN A 381 -7.07 -17.13 10.97
CA ASN A 381 -7.03 -17.56 12.37
C ASN A 381 -6.17 -18.81 12.60
N ASN A 382 -6.15 -19.74 11.64
CA ASN A 382 -5.25 -20.89 11.65
C ASN A 382 -3.79 -20.45 11.56
N PHE A 383 -3.47 -19.52 10.64
CA PHE A 383 -2.13 -18.94 10.56
C PHE A 383 -1.72 -18.31 11.91
N LEU A 384 -2.59 -17.48 12.50
CA LEU A 384 -2.30 -16.82 13.77
C LEU A 384 -2.03 -17.83 14.89
N THR A 385 -2.86 -18.87 14.97
CA THR A 385 -2.71 -19.94 15.95
C THR A 385 -1.39 -20.69 15.77
N PHE A 386 -1.05 -21.11 14.54
CA PHE A 386 0.17 -21.87 14.26
C PHE A 386 1.45 -21.03 14.34
N ALA A 387 1.36 -19.72 14.11
CA ALA A 387 2.46 -18.78 14.32
C ALA A 387 2.64 -18.37 15.79
N GLY A 388 1.73 -18.80 16.68
CA GLY A 388 1.79 -18.55 18.12
C GLY A 388 1.23 -17.20 18.57
N TYR A 389 0.41 -16.54 17.75
CA TYR A 389 -0.23 -15.27 18.08
C TYR A 389 -1.55 -15.49 18.84
N ARG A 390 -1.75 -14.75 19.94
CA ARG A 390 -2.95 -14.85 20.80
C ARG A 390 -4.09 -13.93 20.33
N TYR A 391 -4.26 -13.83 19.02
CA TYR A 391 -5.26 -12.98 18.40
C TYR A 391 -6.10 -13.75 17.38
N GLN A 392 -7.31 -13.25 17.13
CA GLN A 392 -8.20 -13.75 16.09
C GLN A 392 -8.81 -12.57 15.32
N VAL A 393 -9.02 -12.78 14.03
CA VAL A 393 -9.76 -11.87 13.17
C VAL A 393 -11.22 -12.28 13.06
N ALA A 394 -12.08 -11.28 12.93
CA ALA A 394 -13.47 -11.44 12.56
C ALA A 394 -13.85 -10.44 11.46
N ILE A 395 -14.57 -10.88 10.44
CA ILE A 395 -15.21 -9.97 9.48
C ILE A 395 -16.60 -9.67 10.02
N VAL A 396 -16.86 -8.39 10.35
CA VAL A 396 -18.08 -7.93 11.01
C VAL A 396 -18.77 -6.88 10.16
N GLY A 397 -20.10 -6.93 10.07
CA GLY A 397 -20.91 -6.04 9.23
C GLY A 397 -21.55 -6.78 8.06
N GLU A 398 -22.38 -6.08 7.29
CA GLU A 398 -23.07 -6.61 6.10
C GLU A 398 -22.76 -5.79 4.86
N GLY A 399 -22.65 -6.46 3.71
CA GLY A 399 -22.38 -5.82 2.42
C GLY A 399 -21.11 -4.98 2.45
N GLU A 400 -21.16 -3.78 1.86
CA GLU A 400 -20.04 -2.84 1.78
C GLU A 400 -19.53 -2.35 3.15
N GLN A 401 -20.33 -2.53 4.22
CA GLN A 401 -19.94 -2.16 5.58
C GLN A 401 -19.15 -3.27 6.32
N ALA A 402 -18.86 -4.38 5.64
CA ALA A 402 -18.08 -5.47 6.21
C ALA A 402 -16.62 -5.03 6.46
N GLN A 403 -16.20 -5.12 7.72
CA GLN A 403 -14.89 -4.70 8.20
C GLN A 403 -14.13 -5.88 8.82
N LEU A 404 -12.85 -6.02 8.50
CA LEU A 404 -11.98 -6.96 9.20
C LEU A 404 -11.54 -6.36 10.54
N LYS A 405 -11.90 -7.00 11.65
CA LYS A 405 -11.59 -6.59 13.02
C LYS A 405 -10.70 -7.62 13.71
N LEU A 406 -9.78 -7.14 14.55
CA LEU A 406 -8.91 -7.98 15.36
C LEU A 406 -9.39 -8.00 16.81
N ARG A 407 -9.23 -9.12 17.50
CA ARG A 407 -9.42 -9.22 18.95
C ARG A 407 -8.41 -10.17 19.56
N HIS A 408 -8.04 -9.90 20.81
CA HIS A 408 -7.26 -10.86 21.61
C HIS A 408 -8.15 -12.06 21.97
N ILE A 409 -7.62 -13.27 22.03
CA ILE A 409 -8.43 -14.49 22.31
C ILE A 409 -9.10 -14.47 23.68
N ASP A 410 -8.47 -13.81 24.66
CA ASP A 410 -9.00 -13.68 26.03
C ASP A 410 -9.94 -12.47 26.18
N ASN A 411 -10.29 -11.77 25.09
CA ASN A 411 -11.17 -10.61 25.12
C ASN A 411 -12.33 -10.75 24.13
N SER A 412 -13.51 -10.30 24.54
CA SER A 412 -14.70 -10.23 23.69
C SER A 412 -14.73 -8.98 22.82
N THR A 413 -14.01 -7.91 23.19
CA THR A 413 -13.99 -6.66 22.42
C THR A 413 -12.96 -6.69 21.30
N HIS A 414 -13.32 -6.05 20.18
CA HIS A 414 -12.39 -5.79 19.08
C HIS A 414 -11.46 -4.63 19.43
N LEU A 415 -10.24 -4.70 18.92
CA LEU A 415 -9.26 -3.62 19.00
C LEU A 415 -9.70 -2.47 18.09
N SER A 416 -9.61 -1.24 18.60
CA SER A 416 -9.64 0.00 17.82
C SER A 416 -8.24 0.60 17.82
N GLY A 417 -7.68 0.89 16.64
CA GLY A 417 -6.30 1.41 16.51
C GLY A 417 -5.21 0.39 16.84
N GLY A 418 -5.02 -0.61 15.97
CA GLY A 418 -4.14 -1.76 16.23
C GLY A 418 -2.66 -1.46 16.48
N ASP A 419 -2.14 -0.32 16.03
CA ASP A 419 -0.76 0.11 16.29
C ASP A 419 -0.46 0.32 17.78
N GLN A 420 -1.48 0.60 18.61
CA GLN A 420 -1.29 0.91 20.03
C GLN A 420 -1.09 -0.33 20.91
N HIS A 421 -1.41 -1.53 20.39
CA HIS A 421 -1.51 -2.74 21.20
C HIS A 421 -0.69 -3.92 20.67
N LEU A 422 -0.20 -3.85 19.42
CA LEU A 422 0.59 -4.91 18.81
C LEU A 422 2.09 -4.61 18.86
N SER A 423 2.88 -5.64 19.11
CA SER A 423 4.33 -5.55 18.95
C SER A 423 4.72 -5.38 17.47
N PHE A 424 5.96 -4.93 17.23
CA PHE A 424 6.48 -4.78 15.86
C PHE A 424 6.36 -6.07 15.04
N GLY A 425 6.71 -7.23 15.62
CA GLY A 425 6.60 -8.52 14.96
C GLY A 425 5.15 -8.87 14.62
N GLU A 426 4.23 -8.76 15.58
CA GLU A 426 2.80 -9.02 15.35
C GLU A 426 2.26 -8.15 14.23
N ARG A 427 2.51 -6.83 14.29
CA ARG A 427 2.07 -5.87 13.28
C ARG A 427 2.52 -6.25 11.87
N ASN A 428 3.79 -6.63 11.71
CA ASN A 428 4.32 -7.06 10.42
C ASN A 428 3.71 -8.40 9.95
N ALA A 429 3.51 -9.36 10.85
CA ALA A 429 2.93 -10.66 10.49
C ALA A 429 1.48 -10.56 10.03
N PHE A 430 0.67 -9.73 10.69
CA PHE A 430 -0.67 -9.43 10.20
C PHE A 430 -0.58 -8.72 8.84
N SER A 431 0.24 -7.67 8.73
CA SER A 431 0.28 -6.84 7.54
C SER A 431 0.67 -7.62 6.30
N ILE A 432 1.61 -8.56 6.39
CA ILE A 432 2.03 -9.36 5.23
C ILE A 432 0.94 -10.36 4.79
N VAL A 433 0.18 -10.92 5.73
CA VAL A 433 -0.97 -11.77 5.40
C VAL A 433 -2.08 -10.97 4.76
N LEU A 434 -2.35 -9.77 5.26
CA LEU A 434 -3.35 -8.86 4.70
C LEU A 434 -2.95 -8.39 3.29
N PHE A 435 -1.67 -8.07 3.10
CA PHE A 435 -1.08 -7.76 1.80
C PHE A 435 -1.22 -8.91 0.80
N MET A 436 -1.05 -10.17 1.26
CA MET A 436 -1.28 -11.35 0.44
C MET A 436 -2.70 -11.38 -0.13
N TYR A 437 -3.72 -11.18 0.72
CA TYR A 437 -5.12 -11.15 0.28
C TYR A 437 -5.40 -9.96 -0.65
N GLU A 438 -4.80 -8.81 -0.40
CA GLU A 438 -4.90 -7.67 -1.32
C GLU A 438 -4.31 -8.00 -2.70
N CYS A 439 -3.17 -8.68 -2.75
CA CYS A 439 -2.58 -9.15 -4.01
C CYS A 439 -3.48 -10.16 -4.73
N LEU A 440 -4.18 -11.04 -4.00
CA LEU A 440 -5.14 -11.98 -4.59
C LEU A 440 -6.35 -11.26 -5.19
N ALA A 441 -6.82 -10.19 -4.54
CA ALA A 441 -7.93 -9.38 -5.02
C ALA A 441 -7.55 -8.52 -6.23
N LYS A 442 -6.44 -7.76 -6.13
CA LYS A 442 -5.99 -6.80 -7.16
C LYS A 442 -5.25 -7.45 -8.33
N LYS A 443 -4.62 -8.60 -8.12
CA LYS A 443 -3.88 -9.38 -9.13
C LYS A 443 -2.81 -8.56 -9.89
N PRO A 444 -1.82 -7.96 -9.20
CA PRO A 444 -0.76 -7.23 -9.87
C PRO A 444 0.11 -8.15 -10.73
N ASP A 445 0.76 -7.58 -11.75
CA ASP A 445 1.71 -8.31 -12.62
C ASP A 445 3.00 -8.67 -11.86
N LEU A 446 3.42 -7.82 -10.92
CA LEU A 446 4.56 -8.03 -10.04
C LEU A 446 4.19 -7.74 -8.57
N VAL A 447 4.55 -8.66 -7.68
CA VAL A 447 4.50 -8.44 -6.22
C VAL A 447 5.92 -8.25 -5.72
N ILE A 448 6.20 -7.17 -5.00
CA ILE A 448 7.50 -6.93 -4.35
C ILE A 448 7.34 -7.10 -2.84
N LEU A 449 8.24 -7.87 -2.23
CA LEU A 449 8.35 -8.05 -0.79
C LEU A 449 9.73 -7.53 -0.36
N ASP A 450 9.79 -6.31 0.21
CA ASP A 450 11.03 -5.68 0.66
C ASP A 450 11.28 -6.03 2.14
N ASP A 451 12.28 -6.88 2.36
CA ASP A 451 12.68 -7.48 3.64
C ASP A 451 11.51 -7.99 4.50
N PRO A 452 10.62 -8.84 3.94
CA PRO A 452 9.32 -9.15 4.51
C PRO A 452 9.36 -9.92 5.82
N ILE A 453 10.49 -10.54 6.16
CA ILE A 453 10.57 -11.54 7.22
C ILE A 453 11.75 -11.38 8.21
N SER A 454 12.55 -10.34 8.07
CA SER A 454 13.79 -10.20 8.86
C SER A 454 13.54 -10.04 10.36
N SER A 455 12.36 -9.54 10.74
CA SER A 455 11.99 -9.27 12.13
C SER A 455 11.40 -10.48 12.88
N PHE A 456 11.38 -11.67 12.29
CA PHE A 456 10.70 -12.84 12.86
C PHE A 456 11.65 -13.92 13.36
N ASP A 457 11.24 -14.62 14.41
CA ASP A 457 11.92 -15.85 14.85
C ASP A 457 11.74 -16.97 13.80
N LYS A 458 12.63 -17.97 13.84
CA LYS A 458 12.67 -19.10 12.87
C LYS A 458 11.30 -19.76 12.61
N ASN A 459 10.56 -20.08 13.68
CA ASN A 459 9.25 -20.74 13.56
C ASN A 459 8.21 -19.86 12.84
N LYS A 460 8.26 -18.54 13.05
CA LYS A 460 7.34 -17.58 12.44
C LYS A 460 7.67 -17.34 10.96
N LYS A 461 8.96 -17.29 10.60
CA LYS A 461 9.41 -17.16 9.20
C LYS A 461 8.84 -18.26 8.31
N TYR A 462 8.93 -19.52 8.75
CA TYR A 462 8.37 -20.63 7.98
C TYR A 462 6.84 -20.59 7.91
N ALA A 463 6.15 -20.21 8.99
CA ALA A 463 4.69 -20.03 8.97
C ALA A 463 4.26 -18.97 7.94
N ILE A 464 5.01 -17.87 7.82
CA ILE A 464 4.78 -16.83 6.80
C ILE A 464 5.04 -17.38 5.40
N LEU A 465 6.17 -18.06 5.16
CA LEU A 465 6.46 -18.66 3.86
C LEU A 465 5.41 -19.72 3.47
N GLU A 466 4.89 -20.47 4.43
CA GLU A 466 3.80 -21.43 4.23
C GLU A 466 2.51 -20.72 3.80
N MET A 467 2.09 -19.70 4.54
CA MET A 467 0.91 -18.90 4.26
C MET A 467 0.98 -18.27 2.86
N LEU A 468 2.13 -17.68 2.52
CA LEU A 468 2.30 -16.91 1.29
C LEU A 468 2.49 -17.77 0.04
N PHE A 469 3.06 -18.98 0.13
CA PHE A 469 3.52 -19.70 -1.07
C PHE A 469 3.17 -21.19 -1.12
N ARG A 470 2.64 -21.80 -0.06
CA ARG A 470 2.47 -23.26 0.00
C ARG A 470 1.04 -23.76 -0.08
N ARG A 471 0.05 -22.88 0.02
CA ARG A 471 -1.38 -23.21 -0.13
C ARG A 471 -1.76 -23.39 -1.60
N ASP A 472 -3.05 -23.58 -1.86
CA ASP A 472 -3.56 -23.58 -3.23
C ASP A 472 -3.29 -22.24 -3.92
N ALA A 473 -3.05 -22.27 -5.22
CA ALA A 473 -2.65 -21.07 -5.97
C ALA A 473 -3.73 -19.98 -6.05
N SER A 474 -4.99 -20.33 -5.73
CA SER A 474 -6.08 -19.36 -5.56
C SER A 474 -6.03 -18.62 -4.22
N ASP A 475 -5.34 -19.19 -3.22
CA ASP A 475 -5.40 -18.77 -1.82
C ASP A 475 -4.07 -18.16 -1.33
N CYS A 476 -3.04 -18.11 -2.17
CA CYS A 476 -1.73 -17.56 -1.84
C CYS A 476 -0.98 -17.07 -3.09
N LEU A 477 0.25 -16.56 -2.92
CA LEU A 477 1.09 -16.01 -4.00
C LEU A 477 1.80 -17.09 -4.84
N LYS A 478 1.44 -18.36 -4.67
CA LYS A 478 1.97 -19.45 -5.48
C LYS A 478 1.64 -19.23 -6.96
N SER A 479 2.64 -19.46 -7.82
CA SER A 479 2.57 -19.22 -9.27
C SER A 479 2.34 -17.76 -9.69
N LYS A 480 2.46 -16.80 -8.76
CA LYS A 480 2.53 -15.37 -9.08
C LYS A 480 3.99 -14.96 -9.30
N THR A 481 4.22 -13.86 -10.02
CA THR A 481 5.56 -13.28 -10.15
C THR A 481 5.84 -12.45 -8.90
N VAL A 482 6.68 -12.96 -8.00
CA VAL A 482 7.02 -12.29 -6.75
C VAL A 482 8.52 -12.02 -6.70
N LEU A 483 8.92 -10.80 -6.36
CA LEU A 483 10.29 -10.39 -6.06
C LEU A 483 10.42 -10.22 -4.54
N MET A 484 11.14 -11.12 -3.88
CA MET A 484 11.46 -11.04 -2.46
C MET A 484 12.90 -10.58 -2.30
N LEU A 485 13.11 -9.40 -1.72
CA LEU A 485 14.43 -8.87 -1.39
C LEU A 485 14.67 -9.10 0.09
N THR A 486 15.75 -9.78 0.47
CA THR A 486 16.04 -10.05 1.88
C THR A 486 17.54 -10.15 2.17
N HIS A 487 17.92 -9.95 3.42
CA HIS A 487 19.27 -10.25 3.92
C HIS A 487 19.33 -11.57 4.69
N ASP A 488 18.24 -12.33 4.72
CA ASP A 488 18.16 -13.60 5.40
C ASP A 488 18.39 -14.77 4.42
N VAL A 489 19.25 -15.71 4.80
CA VAL A 489 19.55 -16.91 3.99
C VAL A 489 18.54 -18.05 4.25
N GLU A 490 17.83 -18.03 5.38
CA GLU A 490 16.89 -19.08 5.79
C GLU A 490 15.82 -19.38 4.73
N PRO A 491 15.17 -18.38 4.06
CA PRO A 491 14.22 -18.65 2.98
C PRO A 491 14.82 -19.42 1.82
N ILE A 492 16.09 -19.16 1.49
CA ILE A 492 16.79 -19.87 0.42
C ILE A 492 17.04 -21.32 0.85
N ILE A 493 17.52 -21.52 2.08
CA ILE A 493 17.76 -22.86 2.64
C ILE A 493 16.45 -23.67 2.67
N ASP A 494 15.37 -23.08 3.16
CA ASP A 494 14.08 -23.76 3.26
C ASP A 494 13.52 -24.13 1.88
N THR A 495 13.50 -23.17 0.95
CA THR A 495 12.86 -23.36 -0.36
C THR A 495 13.68 -24.21 -1.33
N LEU A 496 15.01 -24.13 -1.29
CA LEU A 496 15.88 -24.86 -2.21
C LEU A 496 16.41 -26.18 -1.65
N ARG A 497 16.48 -26.34 -0.33
CA ARG A 497 17.03 -27.56 0.32
C ARG A 497 16.00 -28.28 1.20
N SER A 498 15.58 -27.69 2.32
CA SER A 498 14.82 -28.38 3.38
C SER A 498 13.46 -28.90 2.91
N VAL A 499 12.68 -28.06 2.23
CA VAL A 499 11.34 -28.38 1.72
C VAL A 499 11.25 -28.24 0.20
N ARG A 500 12.36 -28.45 -0.51
CA ARG A 500 12.48 -28.33 -1.98
C ARG A 500 11.34 -29.01 -2.75
N ARG A 501 10.96 -30.22 -2.34
CA ARG A 501 9.86 -30.99 -2.98
C ARG A 501 8.49 -30.32 -2.89
N LYS A 502 8.29 -29.42 -1.92
CA LYS A 502 7.05 -28.65 -1.74
C LYS A 502 7.03 -27.40 -2.63
N PHE A 503 8.19 -26.87 -3.00
CA PHE A 503 8.33 -25.71 -3.88
C PHE A 503 8.59 -26.07 -5.35
N SER A 504 8.98 -27.31 -5.68
CA SER A 504 8.92 -27.90 -7.04
C SER A 504 9.24 -26.95 -8.21
N ASN A 505 10.42 -26.32 -8.20
CA ASN A 505 10.91 -25.38 -9.23
C ASN A 505 10.16 -24.03 -9.32
N GLN A 506 9.42 -23.64 -8.28
CA GLN A 506 8.72 -22.36 -8.19
C GLN A 506 9.58 -21.23 -7.62
N VAL A 507 10.85 -21.49 -7.30
CA VAL A 507 11.77 -20.51 -6.72
C VAL A 507 12.92 -20.26 -7.68
N PHE A 508 13.29 -19.00 -7.83
CA PHE A 508 14.55 -18.55 -8.44
C PHE A 508 15.28 -17.73 -7.38
N ALA A 509 16.44 -18.19 -6.92
CA ALA A 509 17.22 -17.48 -5.91
C ALA A 509 18.53 -16.96 -6.49
N SER A 510 18.96 -15.79 -6.05
CA SER A 510 20.22 -15.20 -6.44
C SER A 510 20.80 -14.33 -5.33
N TYR A 511 22.12 -14.22 -5.31
CA TYR A 511 22.88 -13.29 -4.49
C TYR A 511 23.12 -11.99 -5.28
N LEU A 512 22.95 -10.84 -4.63
CA LEU A 512 23.29 -9.53 -5.20
C LEU A 512 24.59 -9.02 -4.57
N CYS A 513 25.64 -8.90 -5.37
CA CYS A 513 26.93 -8.37 -4.95
C CYS A 513 27.06 -6.91 -5.37
N LEU A 514 27.19 -5.99 -4.41
CA LEU A 514 27.48 -4.58 -4.66
C LEU A 514 28.99 -4.36 -4.62
N ARG A 515 29.56 -3.77 -5.68
CA ARG A 515 30.94 -3.26 -5.71
C ARG A 515 30.99 -1.94 -6.45
N SER A 516 31.51 -0.89 -5.81
CA SER A 516 31.72 0.44 -6.39
C SER A 516 30.44 1.03 -7.01
N GLY A 517 29.28 0.76 -6.40
CA GLY A 517 27.98 1.19 -6.89
C GLY A 517 27.35 0.29 -7.97
N GLU A 518 28.04 -0.76 -8.43
CA GLU A 518 27.50 -1.72 -9.39
C GLU A 518 27.01 -3.00 -8.69
N ILE A 519 25.79 -3.43 -9.00
CA ILE A 519 25.22 -4.69 -8.51
C ILE A 519 25.30 -5.76 -9.60
N LYS A 520 26.00 -6.85 -9.27
CA LYS A 520 26.04 -8.08 -10.06
C LYS A 520 25.17 -9.15 -9.40
N GLU A 521 24.28 -9.73 -10.19
CA GLU A 521 23.44 -10.85 -9.75
C GLU A 521 24.13 -12.19 -10.03
N GLN A 522 24.17 -13.06 -9.02
CA GLN A 522 24.72 -14.42 -9.12
C GLN A 522 23.67 -15.46 -8.70
N PRO A 523 23.32 -16.44 -9.55
CA PRO A 523 22.30 -17.44 -9.21
C PRO A 523 22.74 -18.37 -8.08
N ILE A 524 21.78 -18.77 -7.25
CA ILE A 524 21.93 -19.72 -6.16
C ILE A 524 21.12 -20.98 -6.48
N SER A 525 21.77 -22.14 -6.38
CA SER A 525 21.18 -23.45 -6.55
C SER A 525 21.26 -24.28 -5.26
N ASN A 526 20.61 -25.45 -5.24
CA ASN A 526 20.71 -26.36 -4.09
C ASN A 526 22.14 -26.89 -3.85
N GLU A 527 22.99 -26.95 -4.88
CA GLU A 527 24.39 -27.40 -4.77
C GLU A 527 25.29 -26.35 -4.10
N ASP A 528 24.83 -25.09 -4.09
CA ASP A 528 25.53 -23.96 -3.48
C ASP A 528 25.32 -23.87 -1.97
N ILE A 529 24.28 -24.54 -1.47
CA ILE A 529 23.97 -24.61 -0.04
C ILE A 529 24.71 -25.83 0.51
N LYS A 530 25.73 -25.60 1.33
CA LYS A 530 26.63 -26.65 1.82
C LYS A 530 26.71 -26.61 3.34
N THR A 531 27.01 -27.74 3.98
CA THR A 531 27.47 -27.67 5.38
C THR A 531 28.83 -27.02 5.43
N PHE A 532 29.19 -26.41 6.57
CA PHE A 532 30.56 -25.94 6.75
C PHE A 532 31.61 -27.03 6.50
N VAL A 533 31.38 -28.25 6.99
CA VAL A 533 32.26 -29.40 6.74
C VAL A 533 32.40 -29.69 5.25
N GLN A 534 31.30 -29.67 4.48
CA GLN A 534 31.37 -29.85 3.02
C GLN A 534 32.18 -28.74 2.33
N ILE A 535 32.13 -27.50 2.82
CA ILE A 535 32.95 -26.40 2.31
C ILE A 535 34.43 -26.70 2.58
N CYS A 536 34.80 -27.12 3.80
CA CYS A 536 36.17 -27.53 4.13
C CYS A 536 36.69 -28.63 3.20
N GLU A 537 35.93 -29.70 2.97
CA GLU A 537 36.34 -30.81 2.09
C GLU A 537 36.57 -30.35 0.64
N ASN A 538 35.74 -29.42 0.14
CA ASN A 538 35.94 -28.83 -1.19
C ASN A 538 37.23 -27.99 -1.23
N VAL A 539 37.53 -27.24 -0.17
CA VAL A 539 38.77 -26.46 -0.09
C VAL A 539 39.99 -27.38 -0.02
N PHE A 540 39.97 -28.46 0.75
CA PHE A 540 41.09 -29.41 0.86
C PHE A 540 41.42 -30.07 -0.49
N SER A 541 40.38 -30.40 -1.25
CA SER A 541 40.49 -31.01 -2.59
C SER A 541 40.73 -30.02 -3.73
N SER A 542 40.73 -28.72 -3.45
CA SER A 542 40.98 -27.67 -4.44
C SER A 542 42.47 -27.32 -4.61
N GLU A 543 42.75 -26.47 -5.59
CA GLU A 543 44.07 -25.88 -5.85
C GLU A 543 44.40 -24.68 -4.93
N SER A 544 43.60 -24.44 -3.88
CA SER A 544 43.88 -23.37 -2.91
C SER A 544 45.24 -23.54 -2.25
N ASP A 545 45.91 -22.42 -1.92
CA ASP A 545 47.23 -22.47 -1.26
C ASP A 545 47.13 -23.23 0.08
N PRO A 546 48.15 -24.02 0.46
CA PRO A 546 48.15 -24.74 1.73
C PRO A 546 47.88 -23.85 2.96
N ILE A 547 48.25 -22.57 2.93
CA ILE A 547 47.91 -21.61 4.00
C ILE A 547 46.40 -21.48 4.17
N ILE A 548 45.65 -21.29 3.07
CA ILE A 548 44.19 -21.19 3.09
C ILE A 548 43.57 -22.51 3.57
N LYS A 549 44.05 -23.65 3.04
CA LYS A 549 43.57 -24.98 3.46
C LYS A 549 43.74 -25.20 4.97
N LEU A 550 44.86 -24.76 5.55
CA LEU A 550 45.10 -24.87 6.99
C LEU A 550 44.14 -24.04 7.82
N ILE A 551 43.73 -22.85 7.36
CA ILE A 551 42.72 -22.01 8.03
C ILE A 551 41.37 -22.71 8.06
N TYR A 552 40.96 -23.31 6.93
CA TYR A 552 39.74 -24.11 6.87
C TYR A 552 39.82 -25.36 7.75
N LEU A 553 40.98 -26.03 7.83
CA LEU A 553 41.18 -27.18 8.71
C LEU A 553 41.08 -26.80 10.19
N ARG A 554 41.71 -25.68 10.56
CA ARG A 554 41.63 -25.11 11.91
C ARG A 554 40.17 -24.89 12.33
N ARG A 555 39.37 -24.30 11.46
CA ARG A 555 37.94 -24.06 11.70
C ARG A 555 37.11 -25.34 11.70
N ARG A 556 37.48 -26.31 10.88
CA ARG A 556 36.84 -27.63 10.88
C ARG A 556 36.99 -28.31 12.24
N TYR A 557 38.17 -28.25 12.85
CA TYR A 557 38.38 -28.76 14.20
C TYR A 557 37.48 -28.06 15.23
N GLU A 558 37.34 -26.73 15.14
CA GLU A 558 36.43 -25.97 16.03
C GLU A 558 34.96 -26.40 15.87
N VAL A 559 34.48 -26.60 14.64
CA VAL A 559 33.09 -27.03 14.39
C VAL A 559 32.78 -28.43 14.90
N LEU A 560 33.78 -29.32 14.89
CA LEU A 560 33.61 -30.69 15.38
C LEU A 560 34.00 -30.85 16.86
N ASP A 561 34.42 -29.78 17.52
CA ASP A 561 34.97 -29.80 18.89
C ASP A 561 36.18 -30.75 19.02
N GLU A 562 36.95 -30.91 17.94
CA GLU A 562 38.14 -31.76 17.82
C GLU A 562 39.41 -30.96 18.23
N LEU A 563 39.43 -30.45 19.47
CA LEU A 563 40.51 -29.57 20.00
C LEU A 563 41.76 -30.34 20.46
N ASP A 564 42.17 -31.34 19.68
CA ASP A 564 43.27 -32.26 20.00
C ASP A 564 44.62 -31.77 19.42
N ASN A 565 45.57 -32.70 19.24
CA ASN A 565 46.94 -32.42 18.79
C ASN A 565 47.01 -31.65 17.46
N GLY A 566 46.16 -31.97 16.47
CA GLY A 566 46.14 -31.24 15.19
C GLY A 566 45.73 -29.77 15.37
N TYR A 567 44.69 -29.53 16.17
CA TYR A 567 44.22 -28.19 16.50
C TYR A 567 45.28 -27.38 17.26
N GLU A 568 45.95 -27.97 18.25
CA GLU A 568 47.00 -27.31 19.03
C GLU A 568 48.21 -26.95 18.16
N VAL A 569 48.61 -27.82 17.22
CA VAL A 569 49.67 -27.52 16.26
C VAL A 569 49.28 -26.31 15.41
N LEU A 570 48.08 -26.27 14.83
CA LEU A 570 47.62 -25.11 14.04
C LEU A 570 47.52 -23.83 14.87
N SER A 571 47.04 -23.92 16.12
CA SER A 571 46.96 -22.79 17.06
C SER A 571 48.32 -22.12 17.26
N ASN A 572 49.37 -22.93 17.45
CA ASN A 572 50.73 -22.44 17.63
C ASN A 572 51.35 -21.91 16.32
N VAL A 573 51.13 -22.59 15.19
CA VAL A 573 51.60 -22.13 13.87
C VAL A 573 50.98 -20.77 13.51
N PHE A 574 49.68 -20.57 13.75
CA PHE A 574 48.99 -19.32 13.40
C PHE A 574 49.45 -18.14 14.28
N LYS A 575 50.05 -18.43 15.44
CA LYS A 575 50.68 -17.45 16.33
C LYS A 575 52.19 -17.32 16.08
N LYS A 576 52.73 -17.97 15.04
CA LYS A 576 54.15 -17.95 14.65
C LYS A 576 55.10 -18.30 15.81
N ARG A 577 54.71 -19.25 16.69
CA ARG A 577 55.55 -19.65 17.84
C ARG A 577 56.58 -20.68 17.42
N ASP A 578 57.87 -20.38 17.62
CA ASP A 578 58.95 -21.34 17.39
C ASP A 578 58.90 -22.51 18.39
N ASP A 579 58.56 -22.21 19.65
CA ASP A 579 58.35 -23.18 20.71
C ASP A 579 56.84 -23.39 20.93
N PRO A 580 56.27 -24.54 20.50
CA PRO A 580 54.83 -24.77 20.63
C PRO A 580 54.44 -25.03 22.09
N GLU A 581 53.33 -24.42 22.50
CA GLU A 581 52.76 -24.54 23.84
C GLU A 581 51.46 -25.37 23.79
N ASP A 582 51.15 -26.11 24.85
CA ASP A 582 49.91 -26.88 25.02
C ASP A 582 48.90 -26.08 25.87
N PHE A 583 47.87 -25.56 25.20
CA PHE A 583 46.83 -24.73 25.84
C PHE A 583 45.73 -25.53 26.51
N ARG A 584 45.74 -26.86 26.38
CA ARG A 584 44.80 -27.76 27.05
C ARG A 584 45.18 -27.95 28.52
N ILE A 585 46.45 -27.70 28.85
CA ILE A 585 46.98 -27.80 30.20
C ILE A 585 46.92 -26.39 30.83
N PRO A 586 46.30 -26.23 32.02
CA PRO A 586 46.31 -24.96 32.73
C PRO A 586 47.73 -24.45 32.97
N ARG A 587 47.87 -23.12 32.93
CA ARG A 587 49.15 -22.46 33.25
C ARG A 587 49.66 -22.90 34.62
N ASN A 588 50.98 -23.06 34.70
CA ASN A 588 51.63 -23.38 35.96
C ASN A 588 51.49 -22.20 36.96
N ALA A 589 51.96 -22.39 38.20
CA ALA A 589 51.89 -21.34 39.24
C ALA A 589 52.63 -20.04 38.89
N GLU A 590 53.50 -20.08 37.88
CA GLU A 590 54.29 -18.95 37.36
C GLU A 590 53.62 -18.27 36.16
N GLY A 591 52.45 -18.77 35.73
CA GLY A 591 51.70 -18.23 34.60
C GLY A 591 52.19 -18.67 33.22
N LEU A 592 53.10 -19.65 33.14
CA LEU A 592 53.64 -20.20 31.90
C LEU A 592 52.80 -21.37 31.40
N ASN A 593 52.66 -21.48 30.07
CA ASN A 593 52.02 -22.63 29.44
C ASN A 593 53.00 -23.82 29.40
N THR A 594 52.46 -25.04 29.37
CA THR A 594 53.30 -26.25 29.25
C THR A 594 53.78 -26.40 27.80
N PRO A 595 55.03 -26.77 27.52
CA PRO A 595 55.47 -27.06 26.15
C PRO A 595 54.69 -28.24 25.54
N LEU A 596 54.33 -28.14 24.26
CA LEU A 596 53.69 -29.24 23.55
C LEU A 596 54.69 -30.40 23.38
N SER A 597 54.31 -31.61 23.80
CA SER A 597 55.20 -32.76 23.76
C SER A 597 55.59 -33.12 22.31
N SER A 598 56.79 -33.69 22.10
CA SER A 598 57.23 -34.09 20.75
C SER A 598 56.34 -35.19 20.13
N ILE A 599 55.74 -36.03 20.97
CA ILE A 599 54.78 -37.07 20.55
C ILE A 599 53.49 -36.41 20.06
N ASP A 600 52.96 -35.45 20.82
CA ASP A 600 51.73 -34.74 20.44
C ASP A 600 51.94 -33.87 19.20
N LEU A 601 53.08 -33.18 19.12
CA LEU A 601 53.49 -32.40 17.96
C LEU A 601 53.56 -33.26 16.69
N SER A 602 54.25 -34.40 16.74
CA SER A 602 54.37 -35.31 15.59
C SER A 602 53.03 -35.95 15.21
N THR A 603 52.19 -36.28 16.20
CA THR A 603 50.84 -36.79 15.98
C THR A 603 49.94 -35.74 15.33
N GLY A 604 50.00 -34.49 15.80
CA GLY A 604 49.24 -33.37 15.25
C GLY A 604 49.63 -33.05 13.80
N ILE A 605 50.93 -33.02 13.48
CA ILE A 605 51.41 -32.84 12.11
C ILE A 605 50.93 -33.99 11.21
N SER A 606 51.04 -35.24 11.69
CA SER A 606 50.55 -36.41 10.95
C SER A 606 49.06 -36.31 10.66
N ASP A 607 48.26 -35.83 11.62
CA ASP A 607 46.82 -35.64 11.44
C ASP A 607 46.51 -34.55 10.40
N ILE A 608 47.16 -33.39 10.49
CA ILE A 608 47.02 -32.29 9.51
C ILE A 608 47.33 -32.78 8.09
N LYS A 609 48.40 -33.58 7.94
CA LYS A 609 48.84 -34.11 6.64
C LYS A 609 47.89 -35.13 6.02
N ARG A 610 46.96 -35.71 6.80
CA ARG A 610 45.89 -36.55 6.23
C ARG A 610 44.94 -35.75 5.34
N PHE A 611 44.76 -34.47 5.66
CA PHE A 611 43.93 -33.55 4.89
C PHE A 611 44.73 -32.81 3.81
N ILE A 612 45.99 -32.45 4.10
CA ILE A 612 46.82 -31.63 3.22
C ILE A 612 48.20 -32.27 3.07
N SER A 613 48.32 -33.15 2.08
CA SER A 613 49.50 -34.02 1.91
C SER A 613 50.78 -33.29 1.49
N GLU A 614 50.63 -32.15 0.81
CA GLU A 614 51.71 -31.32 0.27
C GLU A 614 52.50 -30.53 1.33
N LEU A 615 52.11 -30.61 2.61
CA LEU A 615 52.76 -29.86 3.68
C LEU A 615 54.10 -30.47 4.16
N PRO A 616 55.02 -29.62 4.66
CA PRO A 616 56.22 -30.07 5.37
C PRO A 616 55.91 -31.04 6.51
N SER A 617 56.87 -31.92 6.84
CA SER A 617 56.70 -32.91 7.92
C SER A 617 57.28 -32.46 9.26
N ASP A 618 57.92 -31.29 9.30
CA ASP A 618 58.50 -30.70 10.49
C ASP A 618 57.81 -29.37 10.84
N TYR A 619 57.71 -29.09 12.14
CA TYR A 619 56.99 -27.95 12.69
C TYR A 619 57.59 -26.60 12.26
N LEU A 620 58.92 -26.46 12.31
CA LEU A 620 59.60 -25.20 12.00
C LEU A 620 59.41 -24.78 10.54
N SER A 621 59.34 -25.73 9.60
CA SER A 621 59.00 -25.43 8.21
C SER A 621 57.55 -24.95 8.05
N LEU A 622 56.61 -25.43 8.88
CA LEU A 622 55.23 -24.91 8.91
C LEU A 622 55.19 -23.49 9.47
N VAL A 623 55.95 -23.21 10.54
CA VAL A 623 56.08 -21.84 11.09
C VAL A 623 56.72 -20.91 10.06
N THR A 624 57.75 -21.37 9.34
CA THR A 624 58.41 -20.61 8.27
C THR A 624 57.45 -20.28 7.14
N LEU A 625 56.52 -21.19 6.80
CA LEU A 625 55.49 -20.96 5.79
C LEU A 625 54.55 -19.80 6.19
N PHE A 626 54.15 -19.72 7.47
CA PHE A 626 53.27 -18.66 8.01
C PHE A 626 54.02 -17.37 8.36
N SER A 627 55.34 -17.43 8.47
CA SER A 627 56.19 -16.27 8.74
C SER A 627 56.72 -15.61 7.45
N ASN A 628 56.37 -16.14 6.28
CA ASN A 628 56.75 -15.57 4.99
C ASN A 628 55.75 -14.48 4.56
N ASP A 629 55.94 -13.28 5.11
CA ASP A 629 55.04 -12.16 4.88
C ASP A 629 54.95 -11.78 3.38
N GLU A 630 56.05 -11.87 2.62
CA GLU A 630 56.04 -11.59 1.17
C GLU A 630 55.15 -12.58 0.38
N LYS A 631 55.19 -13.87 0.74
CA LYS A 631 54.29 -14.88 0.15
C LYS A 631 52.83 -14.55 0.49
N ILE A 632 52.53 -14.22 1.74
CA ILE A 632 51.17 -13.96 2.21
C ILE A 632 50.61 -12.67 1.59
N LYS A 633 51.42 -11.61 1.50
CA LYS A 633 51.06 -10.37 0.76
C LYS A 633 50.72 -10.67 -0.69
N LYS A 634 51.53 -11.49 -1.37
CA LYS A 634 51.26 -11.90 -2.75
C LYS A 634 49.95 -12.67 -2.87
N LEU A 635 49.67 -13.60 -1.95
CA LEU A 635 48.40 -14.32 -1.91
C LEU A 635 47.21 -13.37 -1.70
N TYR A 636 47.37 -12.38 -0.81
CA TYR A 636 46.33 -11.40 -0.52
C TYR A 636 45.97 -10.58 -1.76
N LEU A 637 46.98 -10.07 -2.47
CA LEU A 637 46.81 -9.29 -3.70
C LEU A 637 46.23 -10.12 -4.86
N GLN A 638 46.42 -11.44 -4.84
CA GLN A 638 45.88 -12.37 -5.85
C GLN A 638 44.47 -12.88 -5.51
N SER A 639 43.99 -12.70 -4.29
CA SER A 639 42.68 -13.18 -3.88
C SER A 639 41.56 -12.34 -4.48
N ASN A 640 40.50 -13.02 -4.91
CA ASN A 640 39.36 -12.40 -5.60
C ASN A 640 38.13 -12.20 -4.72
N ASN A 641 38.15 -12.68 -3.47
CA ASN A 641 37.05 -12.54 -2.52
C ASN A 641 37.52 -11.92 -1.20
N GLY A 642 36.65 -11.14 -0.57
CA GLY A 642 36.94 -10.48 0.69
C GLY A 642 37.21 -11.47 1.83
N TYR A 643 36.57 -12.64 1.80
CA TYR A 643 36.71 -13.64 2.84
C TYR A 643 38.14 -14.13 3.02
N GLU A 644 38.80 -14.52 1.93
CA GLU A 644 40.22 -14.92 1.91
C GLU A 644 41.15 -13.74 2.22
N LYS A 645 40.83 -12.53 1.76
CA LYS A 645 41.61 -11.33 2.12
C LYS A 645 41.63 -11.12 3.64
N LEU A 646 40.48 -11.19 4.30
CA LEU A 646 40.38 -11.12 5.76
C LEU A 646 41.15 -12.25 6.45
N GLN A 647 41.16 -13.43 5.83
CA GLN A 647 41.96 -14.54 6.34
C GLN A 647 43.47 -14.20 6.28
N LEU A 648 43.96 -13.80 5.11
CA LEU A 648 45.39 -13.56 4.90
C LEU A 648 45.92 -12.35 5.69
N ILE A 649 45.14 -11.27 5.80
CA ILE A 649 45.55 -10.09 6.57
C ILE A 649 45.74 -10.41 8.07
N ARG A 650 44.95 -11.34 8.62
CA ARG A 650 45.07 -11.78 10.01
C ARG A 650 46.41 -12.43 10.32
N ILE A 651 47.05 -13.06 9.33
CA ILE A 651 48.37 -13.71 9.49
C ILE A 651 49.48 -12.67 9.52
N LEU A 652 49.35 -11.63 8.70
CA LEU A 652 50.33 -10.54 8.63
C LEU A 652 50.31 -9.70 9.90
N LEU A 653 49.13 -9.50 10.50
CA LEU A 653 48.94 -8.55 11.58
C LEU A 653 48.80 -9.21 12.95
N ASN A 654 49.38 -8.55 13.95
CA ASN A 654 48.92 -8.73 15.32
C ASN A 654 47.56 -8.03 15.49
N ILE A 655 46.46 -8.78 15.55
CA ILE A 655 45.12 -8.18 15.60
C ILE A 655 44.89 -7.23 16.78
N GLU A 656 45.66 -7.36 17.86
CA GLU A 656 45.52 -6.43 18.99
C GLU A 656 45.96 -5.00 18.64
N GLU A 657 46.72 -4.84 17.55
CA GLU A 657 47.15 -3.56 17.00
C GLU A 657 46.13 -2.95 16.03
N VAL A 658 45.09 -3.70 15.64
CA VAL A 658 43.99 -3.16 14.82
C VAL A 658 43.08 -2.31 15.71
N GLU A 659 43.25 -0.99 15.65
CA GLU A 659 42.52 -0.04 16.50
C GLU A 659 41.00 -0.10 16.29
N ASN A 660 40.55 -0.30 15.05
CA ASN A 660 39.13 -0.38 14.73
C ASN A 660 38.54 -1.71 15.21
N SER A 661 37.85 -1.66 16.34
CA SER A 661 37.24 -2.84 16.97
C SER A 661 36.23 -3.59 16.10
N VAL A 662 35.57 -2.91 15.16
CA VAL A 662 34.62 -3.53 14.21
C VAL A 662 35.37 -4.36 13.18
N ILE A 663 36.40 -3.79 12.55
CA ILE A 663 37.22 -4.46 11.54
C ILE A 663 37.97 -5.64 12.17
N ARG A 664 38.53 -5.43 13.36
CA ARG A 664 39.13 -6.49 14.18
C ARG A 664 38.19 -7.67 14.40
N LYS A 665 36.92 -7.39 14.70
CA LYS A 665 35.92 -8.45 14.88
C LYS A 665 35.67 -9.24 13.59
N PHE A 666 35.45 -8.54 12.46
CA PHE A 666 35.27 -9.20 11.15
C PHE A 666 36.45 -10.11 10.80
N ILE A 667 37.68 -9.63 10.97
CA ILE A 667 38.88 -10.43 10.70
C ILE A 667 38.90 -11.68 11.60
N ASN A 668 38.63 -11.54 12.91
CA ASN A 668 38.62 -12.67 13.84
C ASN A 668 37.52 -13.71 13.52
N GLU A 669 36.33 -13.29 13.10
CA GLU A 669 35.24 -14.20 12.73
C GLU A 669 35.56 -15.06 11.48
N THR A 670 36.56 -14.68 10.67
CA THR A 670 37.02 -15.54 9.55
C THR A 670 37.92 -16.70 9.98
N TYR A 671 38.43 -16.66 11.23
CA TYR A 671 39.29 -17.69 11.83
C TYR A 671 38.59 -18.56 12.86
N HIS A 672 37.50 -18.05 13.44
CA HIS A 672 36.76 -18.73 14.50
C HIS A 672 35.30 -18.96 14.11
N ILE A 673 34.73 -20.09 14.53
CA ILE A 673 33.31 -20.35 14.29
C ILE A 673 32.50 -19.97 15.52
N GLU A 674 31.91 -18.77 15.44
CA GLU A 674 31.06 -18.22 16.51
C GLU A 674 29.59 -18.13 16.10
N ASN A 675 29.29 -17.47 14.96
CA ASN A 675 27.93 -17.09 14.57
C ASN A 675 27.49 -17.65 13.20
N GLU A 676 28.12 -18.72 12.70
CA GLU A 676 27.79 -19.30 11.39
C GLU A 676 26.63 -20.31 11.43
N PHE A 677 25.84 -20.34 10.36
CA PHE A 677 24.83 -21.37 10.16
C PHE A 677 25.50 -22.69 9.75
N ILE A 678 24.97 -23.82 10.26
CA ILE A 678 25.41 -25.17 9.84
C ILE A 678 25.34 -25.30 8.31
N PHE A 679 24.27 -24.78 7.70
CA PHE A 679 24.12 -24.66 6.26
C PHE A 679 24.31 -23.21 5.83
N GLN A 680 25.20 -22.99 4.88
CA GLN A 680 25.48 -21.67 4.34
C GLN A 680 25.85 -21.72 2.85
N LEU A 681 25.97 -20.54 2.25
CA LEU A 681 26.53 -20.39 0.92
C LEU A 681 28.06 -20.46 1.01
N ASP A 682 28.68 -21.04 0.00
CA ASP A 682 30.14 -21.15 -0.09
C ASP A 682 30.78 -19.75 -0.21
N PRO A 683 31.55 -19.28 0.81
CA PRO A 683 32.07 -17.91 0.85
C PRO A 683 33.11 -17.63 -0.24
N THR A 684 33.73 -18.68 -0.79
CA THR A 684 34.66 -18.55 -1.93
C THR A 684 33.95 -18.15 -3.22
N ARG A 685 32.65 -18.46 -3.31
CA ARG A 685 31.81 -18.19 -4.48
C ARG A 685 30.82 -17.05 -4.23
N PHE A 686 30.33 -16.88 -3.00
CA PHE A 686 29.39 -15.83 -2.63
C PHE A 686 30.02 -14.96 -1.54
N ASP A 687 30.69 -13.90 -1.97
CA ASP A 687 31.45 -13.01 -1.10
C ASP A 687 30.54 -12.10 -0.26
N LEU A 688 30.23 -12.51 0.96
CA LEU A 688 29.35 -11.77 1.88
C LEU A 688 30.08 -10.66 2.65
N ILE A 689 31.40 -10.51 2.47
CA ILE A 689 32.17 -9.47 3.16
C ILE A 689 31.82 -8.11 2.57
N PRO A 690 31.40 -7.13 3.39
CA PRO A 690 31.12 -5.78 2.90
C PRO A 690 32.36 -5.12 2.29
N GLU A 691 32.17 -4.39 1.18
CA GLU A 691 33.25 -3.72 0.43
C GLU A 691 34.13 -2.84 1.34
N TYR A 692 33.52 -2.04 2.23
CA TYR A 692 34.27 -1.17 3.15
C TYR A 692 35.21 -1.92 4.10
N VAL A 693 34.91 -3.19 4.44
CA VAL A 693 35.77 -4.01 5.31
C VAL A 693 37.00 -4.46 4.52
N VAL A 694 36.82 -4.80 3.24
CA VAL A 694 37.90 -5.15 2.34
C VAL A 694 38.80 -3.93 2.10
N ASP A 695 38.21 -2.77 1.80
CA ASP A 695 38.94 -1.51 1.58
C ASP A 695 39.79 -1.12 2.80
N GLU A 696 39.28 -1.34 4.00
CA GLU A 696 40.05 -1.06 5.21
C GLU A 696 41.19 -2.07 5.41
N CYS A 697 40.98 -3.35 5.08
CA CYS A 697 42.08 -4.32 5.09
C CYS A 697 43.15 -3.98 4.05
N ASP A 698 42.75 -3.47 2.88
CA ASP A 698 43.67 -3.01 1.83
C ASP A 698 44.54 -1.85 2.35
N LYS A 699 43.97 -0.87 3.06
CA LYS A 699 44.74 0.22 3.70
C LYS A 699 45.69 -0.29 4.78
N ILE A 700 45.22 -1.18 5.66
CA ILE A 700 46.07 -1.73 6.73
C ILE A 700 47.27 -2.48 6.12
N LEU A 701 47.08 -3.17 4.99
CA LEU A 701 48.16 -3.84 4.28
C LEU A 701 49.20 -2.85 3.71
N GLU A 702 48.74 -1.71 3.18
CA GLU A 702 49.60 -0.63 2.69
C GLU A 702 50.45 -0.07 3.84
N GLU A 703 49.83 0.30 4.96
CA GLU A 703 50.51 0.82 6.15
C GLU A 703 51.54 -0.18 6.72
N PHE A 704 51.16 -1.46 6.80
CA PHE A 704 52.06 -2.54 7.22
C PHE A 704 53.28 -2.67 6.30
N SER A 705 53.08 -2.47 4.99
CA SER A 705 54.15 -2.56 4.00
C SER A 705 55.10 -1.36 4.06
N GLU A 706 54.60 -0.16 4.34
CA GLU A 706 55.41 1.04 4.56
C GLU A 706 56.22 0.98 5.87
N GLY A 707 55.63 0.44 6.95
CA GLY A 707 56.31 0.22 8.22
C GLY A 707 57.44 -0.83 8.14
N SER A 708 57.23 -1.88 7.35
CA SER A 708 58.23 -2.95 7.13
C SER A 708 59.41 -2.53 6.24
N SER A 709 59.24 -1.46 5.44
CA SER A 709 60.26 -0.95 4.50
C SER A 709 61.23 0.05 5.14
N ASN A 710 60.89 0.56 6.34
CA ASN A 710 61.67 1.55 7.09
C ASN A 710 62.36 0.95 8.34
N GLY A 711 62.36 -0.38 8.49
CA GLY A 711 62.95 -1.12 9.62
C GLY A 711 64.26 -1.81 9.28
#